data_AF-A0A2B4SHU7-F1
#
_entry.id   AF-A0A2B4SHU7-F1
#
_cell.length_a   1.000
_cell.length_b   1.000
_cell.length_c   1.000
_cell.angle_alpha   90.00
_cell.angle_beta   90.00
_cell.angle_gamma   90.00
#
_symmetry.space_group_name_H-M   'P 1'
#
loop_
_entity.id
_entity.type
_entity.pdbx_description
1 polymer ?
#
loop_
_entity_poly.entity_id
_entity_poly.type
_entity_poly.pdbx_seq_one_letter_code
_entity_poly.pdbx_strand_id
1 'polypeptide(L)'
;MPPKKKEEEKPTPLMGRFGTSLKCGIVGLPNVGKSTFFNVLTKSAAAAENFPFCTIVPDVRWDFLCDYHKPASKVPAFLHVTDIAGLVQGAHEGQGLGNAFLSHIWACDAIFHMIPEVIRKCVRGGSDDENSDESEGDISEWSEESEEDLGYEEREASGSSEHNSDASEVENDPARSRSPLQSRRGRGRGAVRRGDGRNRRGIAPVNRARGRDVNPPFNWNSTYQAQAPPPFNEPYPGPMSRFQNNAQEKVYFEHLFDDEMWEMIVSETNRYHEQQKASDPDHHKTQWQPVTKGEGQAFVGILILMGIIRLPRFLMYWESDQLTHQESIANIMPRTRFFQIWRYFHLADNSKAAAPGMEGYDKVYRVRKFLSVVSRNVEREYRLSRDISIDETMVPHKGRLSFKQYIKNKPTRWGIKLWVLCEAETGYVYRFQVYLGKQEGNPETSLARRVVRDLTITEHDRNHHLYMDNFYCDPYLFKELLGKNIFACRTVRPNRKGFPNVTVITKARQRNMSRGEYLWRCDGHLVAMGWLDKRPVYLLSTVHPPSTDVPTTIPRREGRGQRQPLPCPPAQVDYQKFMGGVDLADQMLKSFSVIRKSHKAWKKLFGYGLEVCLLNSFIIMRKANPASKQQFLRFRINIARQLIAGQSFRSRIGRRISQQLSEVDTLRLNGKYHPLEFTDSRRDCVVCAKVVKVQGLHRNERSKSAVQCEVCAFEGEDVTHVEGDVNPVRDLEIISEELRKKDEEYLKDKVNNMDKTVVRGGDKKRLGEFESLKKIYHWVSEEKKHVRFGTWATNEIEVLNKHLLLTSKPVIYLVNLSEKDYIRKKNKWLAKIKEWVDSNDSGAVIIPLSGALEYKLVELGPEEGEKYLKEVGTQSVLAKIITTGFKALQLQYFFTAGKDEVKAWTILKGTKAPQAAGKIHTDFEKGFIMAEVMKFDDFKELGSESAVKAAGKYKQEGKNYVVNDGDIIFFKFNAGAGLTEKKKAK
;
A
#
# COMPACT_ATOMS: atom_id res chain seq x y z
N MET A 1 -54.54 24.62 10.45
CA MET A 1 -53.43 23.64 10.24
C MET A 1 -52.20 24.37 9.70
N PRO A 2 -50.95 24.04 10.12
CA PRO A 2 -49.75 24.51 9.43
C PRO A 2 -49.68 23.91 8.01
N PRO A 3 -49.05 24.60 7.04
CA PRO A 3 -49.01 24.12 5.65
C PRO A 3 -48.33 22.76 5.57
N LYS A 4 -48.90 21.84 4.76
CA LYS A 4 -48.26 20.56 4.47
C LYS A 4 -46.86 20.82 3.93
N LYS A 5 -45.86 20.48 4.73
CA LYS A 5 -44.46 20.51 4.36
C LYS A 5 -44.33 19.71 3.07
N LYS A 6 -43.89 20.34 1.96
CA LYS A 6 -43.53 19.58 0.74
C LYS A 6 -42.57 18.49 1.19
N GLU A 7 -42.93 17.23 0.94
CA GLU A 7 -41.98 16.15 1.17
C GLU A 7 -40.86 16.35 0.17
N GLU A 8 -39.64 16.57 0.67
CA GLU A 8 -38.45 16.60 -0.18
C GLU A 8 -38.36 15.24 -0.85
N GLU A 9 -38.56 15.19 -2.18
CA GLU A 9 -38.40 13.97 -2.96
C GLU A 9 -37.01 13.42 -2.68
N LYS A 10 -36.96 12.23 -2.06
CA LYS A 10 -35.69 11.58 -1.75
C LYS A 10 -35.01 11.28 -3.09
N PRO A 11 -33.82 11.81 -3.37
CA PRO A 11 -33.15 11.56 -4.63
C PRO A 11 -33.00 10.06 -4.83
N THR A 12 -33.50 9.57 -5.97
CA THR A 12 -33.53 8.15 -6.31
C THR A 12 -32.13 7.56 -6.10
N PRO A 13 -31.99 6.46 -5.32
CA PRO A 13 -30.66 5.90 -5.08
C PRO A 13 -30.05 5.49 -6.41
N LEU A 14 -28.80 5.89 -6.63
CA LEU A 14 -28.10 5.58 -7.87
C LEU A 14 -27.74 4.09 -7.93
N MET A 15 -27.65 3.52 -9.14
CA MET A 15 -27.34 2.12 -9.37
C MET A 15 -25.86 1.93 -9.76
N GLY A 16 -25.15 0.99 -9.13
CA GLY A 16 -23.74 0.71 -9.41
C GLY A 16 -22.82 0.93 -8.20
N ARG A 17 -21.62 1.46 -8.44
CA ARG A 17 -20.54 1.55 -7.45
C ARG A 17 -20.13 2.98 -7.12
N PHE A 18 -20.53 3.43 -5.92
CA PHE A 18 -20.36 4.83 -5.50
C PHE A 18 -19.04 5.05 -4.75
N GLY A 19 -17.95 5.06 -5.52
CA GLY A 19 -16.62 5.48 -5.08
C GLY A 19 -16.36 6.98 -5.24
N THR A 20 -15.19 7.44 -4.79
CA THR A 20 -14.65 8.79 -5.09
C THR A 20 -13.25 8.70 -5.71
N SER A 21 -13.03 7.66 -6.51
CA SER A 21 -11.89 7.50 -7.40
C SER A 21 -12.41 6.81 -8.66
N LEU A 22 -12.69 7.61 -9.69
CA LEU A 22 -13.47 7.18 -10.84
C LEU A 22 -12.72 6.17 -11.71
N LYS A 23 -13.32 5.04 -12.05
CA LYS A 23 -12.71 4.02 -12.93
C LYS A 23 -13.57 3.70 -14.14
N CYS A 24 -13.07 4.03 -15.32
CA CYS A 24 -13.62 3.54 -16.58
C CYS A 24 -12.79 2.37 -17.12
N GLY A 25 -13.45 1.33 -17.62
CA GLY A 25 -12.83 0.28 -18.42
C GLY A 25 -13.09 0.51 -19.91
N ILE A 26 -12.08 0.42 -20.77
CA ILE A 26 -12.26 0.47 -22.23
C ILE A 26 -12.57 -0.95 -22.72
N VAL A 27 -13.75 -1.17 -23.27
CA VAL A 27 -14.29 -2.48 -23.67
C VAL A 27 -14.67 -2.47 -25.15
N GLY A 28 -14.67 -3.63 -25.80
CA GLY A 28 -14.97 -3.83 -27.22
C GLY A 28 -14.18 -5.02 -27.78
N LEU A 29 -14.49 -5.45 -29.01
CA LEU A 29 -13.81 -6.57 -29.68
C LEU A 29 -12.29 -6.34 -29.85
N PRO A 30 -11.48 -7.35 -30.21
CA PRO A 30 -10.07 -7.14 -30.57
C PRO A 30 -9.91 -6.20 -31.77
N ASN A 31 -8.73 -5.60 -31.93
CA ASN A 31 -8.34 -4.73 -33.05
C ASN A 31 -9.13 -3.41 -33.25
N VAL A 32 -10.25 -3.16 -32.55
CA VAL A 32 -11.10 -1.95 -32.73
C VAL A 32 -10.45 -0.59 -32.40
N GLY A 33 -9.18 -0.57 -31.95
CA GLY A 33 -8.42 0.65 -31.62
C GLY A 33 -8.29 1.00 -30.13
N LYS A 34 -8.80 0.17 -29.20
CA LYS A 34 -8.84 0.44 -27.74
C LYS A 34 -7.51 0.96 -27.18
N SER A 35 -6.43 0.29 -27.53
CA SER A 35 -5.09 0.60 -27.01
C SER A 35 -4.50 1.89 -27.63
N THR A 36 -4.91 2.27 -28.84
CA THR A 36 -4.58 3.58 -29.44
C THR A 36 -5.25 4.70 -28.65
N PHE A 37 -6.56 4.60 -28.44
CA PHE A 37 -7.33 5.55 -27.64
C PHE A 37 -6.84 5.63 -26.18
N PHE A 38 -6.45 4.49 -25.60
CA PHE A 38 -5.84 4.41 -24.28
C PHE A 38 -4.48 5.13 -24.20
N ASN A 39 -3.60 4.96 -25.19
CA ASN A 39 -2.30 5.65 -25.25
C ASN A 39 -2.45 7.16 -25.43
N VAL A 40 -3.42 7.57 -26.27
CA VAL A 40 -3.86 8.97 -26.43
C VAL A 40 -4.31 9.58 -25.10
N LEU A 41 -5.26 8.93 -24.40
CA LEU A 41 -5.75 9.38 -23.09
C LEU A 41 -4.63 9.55 -22.06
N THR A 42 -3.65 8.65 -22.07
CA THR A 42 -2.56 8.62 -21.07
C THR A 42 -1.30 9.38 -21.49
N LYS A 43 -1.28 9.99 -22.69
CA LYS A 43 -0.11 10.65 -23.30
C LYS A 43 1.17 9.82 -23.18
N SER A 44 1.04 8.51 -23.35
CA SER A 44 2.07 7.51 -23.05
C SER A 44 2.13 6.44 -24.14
N ALA A 45 3.32 6.16 -24.66
CA ALA A 45 3.56 5.08 -25.62
C ALA A 45 3.58 3.70 -24.94
N ALA A 46 2.50 3.35 -24.25
CA ALA A 46 2.38 2.11 -23.49
C ALA A 46 1.99 0.91 -24.37
N ALA A 47 2.32 -0.30 -23.91
CA ALA A 47 1.81 -1.54 -24.48
C ALA A 47 0.41 -1.86 -23.94
N ALA A 48 -0.41 -2.51 -24.77
CA ALA A 48 -1.78 -2.92 -24.48
C ALA A 48 -1.89 -3.99 -23.37
N GLU A 49 -1.76 -3.60 -22.10
CA GLU A 49 -1.94 -4.48 -20.94
C GLU A 49 -2.94 -3.91 -19.91
N ASN A 50 -3.59 -4.79 -19.14
CA ASN A 50 -4.76 -4.50 -18.31
C ASN A 50 -4.38 -3.78 -16.98
N PHE A 51 -3.80 -2.58 -17.06
CA PHE A 51 -3.42 -1.77 -15.89
C PHE A 51 -4.29 -0.50 -15.78
N PRO A 52 -4.61 -0.05 -14.55
CA PRO A 52 -5.32 1.21 -14.34
C PRO A 52 -4.33 2.39 -14.31
N PHE A 53 -4.40 3.24 -15.33
CA PHE A 53 -3.65 4.50 -15.41
C PHE A 53 -4.53 5.68 -14.97
N CYS A 54 -3.96 6.88 -14.88
CA CYS A 54 -4.63 8.07 -14.36
C CYS A 54 -4.48 9.22 -15.36
N THR A 55 -5.59 9.73 -15.89
CA THR A 55 -5.64 10.91 -16.76
C THR A 55 -6.17 12.11 -15.96
N ILE A 56 -5.63 13.30 -16.21
CA ILE A 56 -6.12 14.54 -15.60
C ILE A 56 -7.46 14.90 -16.25
N VAL A 57 -8.45 15.28 -15.45
CA VAL A 57 -9.70 15.88 -15.95
C VAL A 57 -9.43 17.35 -16.25
N PRO A 58 -9.56 17.82 -17.51
CA PRO A 58 -9.39 19.24 -17.82
C PRO A 58 -10.50 20.08 -17.18
N ASP A 59 -10.12 21.18 -16.52
CA ASP A 59 -11.07 22.14 -15.93
C ASP A 59 -10.44 23.53 -15.79
N VAL A 60 -10.97 24.49 -16.55
CA VAL A 60 -10.48 25.88 -16.63
C VAL A 60 -10.62 26.65 -15.31
N ARG A 61 -11.45 26.18 -14.38
CA ARG A 61 -11.69 26.81 -13.07
C ARG A 61 -10.54 26.48 -12.12
N TRP A 62 -10.07 25.24 -12.14
CA TRP A 62 -8.87 24.78 -11.44
C TRP A 62 -7.61 25.49 -11.94
N ASP A 63 -7.46 25.65 -13.27
CA ASP A 63 -6.32 26.40 -13.86
C ASP A 63 -6.33 27.87 -13.40
N PHE A 64 -7.48 28.55 -13.48
CA PHE A 64 -7.64 29.92 -12.97
C PHE A 64 -7.27 30.04 -11.47
N LEU A 65 -7.76 29.14 -10.62
CA LEU A 65 -7.43 29.14 -9.18
C LEU A 65 -5.94 28.90 -8.95
N CYS A 66 -5.34 28.00 -9.73
CA CYS A 66 -3.92 27.68 -9.69
C CYS A 66 -3.03 28.88 -10.05
N ASP A 67 -3.42 29.69 -11.04
CA ASP A 67 -2.60 30.82 -11.49
C ASP A 67 -2.88 32.12 -10.72
N TYR A 68 -4.09 32.26 -10.13
CA TYR A 68 -4.41 33.28 -9.15
C TYR A 68 -3.64 33.06 -7.82
N HIS A 69 -3.75 31.87 -7.22
CA HIS A 69 -3.16 31.61 -5.90
C HIS A 69 -1.65 31.31 -5.94
N LYS A 70 -1.13 30.85 -7.09
CA LYS A 70 0.27 30.43 -7.31
C LYS A 70 0.78 29.47 -6.21
N PRO A 71 0.08 28.34 -5.98
CA PRO A 71 0.29 27.48 -4.83
C PRO A 71 1.58 26.65 -4.95
N ALA A 72 2.11 26.22 -3.81
CA ALA A 72 3.22 25.26 -3.76
C ALA A 72 2.81 23.83 -4.19
N SER A 73 1.52 23.49 -4.08
CA SER A 73 0.92 22.22 -4.51
C SER A 73 -0.24 22.47 -5.48
N LYS A 74 -0.16 21.92 -6.70
CA LYS A 74 -1.24 21.90 -7.70
C LYS A 74 -1.76 20.46 -7.82
N VAL A 75 -3.02 20.19 -7.46
CA VAL A 75 -3.63 18.83 -7.52
C VAL A 75 -4.97 18.85 -8.27
N PRO A 76 -5.04 18.42 -9.54
CA PRO A 76 -6.28 18.42 -10.31
C PRO A 76 -7.17 17.21 -9.96
N ALA A 77 -8.34 17.13 -10.60
CA ALA A 77 -9.17 15.93 -10.58
C ALA A 77 -8.61 14.85 -11.53
N PHE A 78 -8.82 13.57 -11.19
CA PHE A 78 -8.28 12.43 -11.95
C PHE A 78 -9.36 11.44 -12.34
N LEU A 79 -9.31 11.00 -13.60
CA LEU A 79 -10.04 9.87 -14.14
C LEU A 79 -9.09 8.66 -14.22
N HIS A 80 -9.42 7.53 -13.58
CA HIS A 80 -8.68 6.30 -13.81
C HIS A 80 -9.26 5.55 -15.01
N VAL A 81 -8.39 5.13 -15.93
CA VAL A 81 -8.76 4.38 -17.13
C VAL A 81 -7.98 3.08 -17.18
N THR A 82 -8.67 1.99 -17.53
CA THR A 82 -8.07 0.65 -17.70
C THR A 82 -8.36 0.17 -19.12
N ASP A 83 -7.35 -0.11 -19.94
CA ASP A 83 -7.55 -0.87 -21.18
C ASP A 83 -7.94 -2.31 -20.79
N ILE A 84 -8.99 -2.84 -21.40
CA ILE A 84 -9.46 -4.20 -21.13
C ILE A 84 -9.32 -5.01 -22.42
N ALA A 85 -8.58 -6.12 -22.33
CA ALA A 85 -8.32 -6.98 -23.48
C ALA A 85 -9.63 -7.39 -24.17
N GLY A 86 -9.60 -7.44 -25.51
CA GLY A 86 -10.81 -7.58 -26.32
C GLY A 86 -11.63 -8.81 -25.95
N LEU A 87 -12.92 -8.60 -25.68
CA LEU A 87 -13.88 -9.69 -25.51
C LEU A 87 -14.18 -10.32 -26.88
N VAL A 88 -14.54 -11.59 -26.88
CA VAL A 88 -14.98 -12.36 -28.05
C VAL A 88 -16.26 -13.11 -27.66
N GLN A 89 -17.00 -13.63 -28.64
CA GLN A 89 -18.16 -14.48 -28.36
C GLN A 89 -17.75 -15.69 -27.49
N GLY A 90 -18.52 -16.01 -26.46
CA GLY A 90 -18.18 -17.05 -25.47
C GLY A 90 -17.18 -16.64 -24.38
N ALA A 91 -16.88 -15.35 -24.22
CA ALA A 91 -16.03 -14.84 -23.14
C ALA A 91 -16.54 -15.21 -21.73
N HIS A 92 -17.86 -15.25 -21.51
CA HIS A 92 -18.51 -15.69 -20.28
C HIS A 92 -18.27 -17.18 -19.96
N GLU A 93 -18.20 -18.04 -20.98
CA GLU A 93 -17.81 -19.46 -20.87
C GLU A 93 -16.28 -19.62 -20.66
N GLY A 94 -15.50 -18.58 -20.96
CA GLY A 94 -14.05 -18.53 -20.75
C GLY A 94 -13.22 -18.56 -22.04
N GLN A 95 -13.86 -18.49 -23.22
CA GLN A 95 -13.14 -18.37 -24.48
C GLN A 95 -12.24 -17.13 -24.48
N GLY A 96 -11.06 -17.23 -25.10
CA GLY A 96 -10.08 -16.13 -25.17
C GLY A 96 -9.49 -15.65 -23.82
N LEU A 97 -9.70 -16.36 -22.71
CA LEU A 97 -9.51 -15.90 -21.30
C LEU A 97 -10.58 -14.90 -20.81
N GLY A 98 -11.72 -14.79 -21.50
CA GLY A 98 -12.76 -13.79 -21.24
C GLY A 98 -13.24 -13.69 -19.78
N ASN A 99 -13.35 -14.81 -19.06
CA ASN A 99 -13.67 -14.82 -17.63
C ASN A 99 -12.70 -13.98 -16.76
N ALA A 100 -11.44 -13.81 -17.16
CA ALA A 100 -10.51 -12.89 -16.50
C ALA A 100 -10.81 -11.42 -16.86
N PHE A 101 -11.10 -11.13 -18.13
CA PHE A 101 -11.37 -9.76 -18.62
C PHE A 101 -12.70 -9.21 -18.08
N LEU A 102 -13.76 -10.02 -18.05
CA LEU A 102 -15.03 -9.69 -17.40
C LEU A 102 -14.84 -9.37 -15.89
N SER A 103 -13.89 -10.04 -15.23
CA SER A 103 -13.53 -9.72 -13.83
C SER A 103 -12.84 -8.35 -13.66
N HIS A 104 -12.18 -7.84 -14.71
CA HIS A 104 -11.62 -6.48 -14.72
C HIS A 104 -12.73 -5.43 -14.89
N ILE A 105 -13.70 -5.66 -15.78
CA ILE A 105 -14.90 -4.80 -15.93
C ILE A 105 -15.66 -4.70 -14.60
N TRP A 106 -15.77 -5.81 -13.86
CA TRP A 106 -16.37 -5.84 -12.52
C TRP A 106 -15.71 -4.88 -11.53
N ALA A 107 -14.41 -4.61 -11.67
CA ALA A 107 -13.63 -3.74 -10.79
C ALA A 107 -13.73 -2.24 -11.15
N CYS A 108 -14.25 -1.91 -12.34
CA CYS A 108 -14.54 -0.57 -12.84
C CYS A 108 -15.93 -0.08 -12.41
N ASP A 109 -16.14 1.23 -12.53
CA ASP A 109 -17.38 1.91 -12.14
C ASP A 109 -18.24 2.24 -13.39
N ALA A 110 -17.62 2.54 -14.54
CA ALA A 110 -18.25 2.66 -15.87
C ALA A 110 -17.48 1.96 -16.99
N ILE A 111 -18.06 1.96 -18.19
CA ILE A 111 -17.49 1.38 -19.42
C ILE A 111 -17.42 2.46 -20.52
N PHE A 112 -16.24 2.60 -21.13
CA PHE A 112 -16.09 3.19 -22.46
C PHE A 112 -16.16 2.06 -23.48
N HIS A 113 -17.25 1.94 -24.24
CA HIS A 113 -17.42 0.88 -25.24
C HIS A 113 -16.93 1.40 -26.59
N MET A 114 -15.75 0.95 -27.02
CA MET A 114 -15.19 1.30 -28.32
C MET A 114 -15.70 0.39 -29.43
N ILE A 115 -16.20 1.02 -30.48
CA ILE A 115 -16.80 0.41 -31.67
C ILE A 115 -15.87 0.70 -32.87
N PRO A 116 -15.55 -0.28 -33.72
CA PRO A 116 -14.70 -0.06 -34.89
C PRO A 116 -15.46 0.63 -36.03
N GLU A 117 -14.73 1.36 -36.86
CA GLU A 117 -15.13 1.58 -38.26
C GLU A 117 -14.47 0.53 -39.18
N VAL A 118 -14.97 0.42 -40.42
CA VAL A 118 -14.66 -0.71 -41.32
C VAL A 118 -13.58 -0.34 -42.33
N ILE A 119 -12.40 -0.92 -42.18
CA ILE A 119 -11.38 -0.94 -43.24
C ILE A 119 -11.94 -1.72 -44.45
N ARG A 120 -11.91 -1.13 -45.65
CA ARG A 120 -12.46 -1.74 -46.86
C ARG A 120 -11.69 -3.00 -47.27
N LYS A 121 -12.41 -4.08 -47.62
CA LYS A 121 -11.85 -5.18 -48.40
C LYS A 121 -11.53 -4.70 -49.83
N CYS A 122 -10.25 -4.62 -50.19
CA CYS A 122 -9.84 -4.50 -51.59
C CYS A 122 -9.87 -5.88 -52.28
N VAL A 123 -11.07 -6.34 -52.66
CA VAL A 123 -11.21 -7.53 -53.52
C VAL A 123 -10.70 -7.18 -54.92
N ARG A 124 -9.65 -7.86 -55.38
CA ARG A 124 -9.17 -7.73 -56.77
C ARG A 124 -9.95 -8.68 -57.69
N GLY A 125 -10.61 -8.14 -58.70
CA GLY A 125 -11.14 -8.91 -59.84
C GLY A 125 -12.62 -9.30 -59.73
N GLY A 126 -13.50 -8.35 -60.00
CA GLY A 126 -14.91 -8.53 -60.33
C GLY A 126 -15.34 -7.32 -61.15
N SER A 127 -16.17 -7.52 -62.19
CA SER A 127 -16.59 -6.45 -63.09
C SER A 127 -17.60 -5.50 -62.44
N ASP A 128 -17.77 -4.35 -63.07
CA ASP A 128 -18.71 -3.29 -62.70
C ASP A 128 -20.17 -3.80 -62.64
N ASP A 129 -20.91 -3.34 -61.63
CA ASP A 129 -22.37 -3.25 -61.66
C ASP A 129 -22.79 -2.07 -60.75
N GLU A 130 -23.28 -0.99 -61.36
CA GLU A 130 -23.83 0.16 -60.64
C GLU A 130 -25.30 -0.11 -60.31
N ASN A 131 -25.70 -0.01 -59.03
CA ASN A 131 -26.93 0.63 -58.53
C ASN A 131 -27.34 0.11 -57.13
N SER A 132 -27.22 0.96 -56.11
CA SER A 132 -28.14 1.00 -54.97
C SER A 132 -28.02 2.32 -54.19
N ASP A 133 -29.09 3.11 -54.16
CA ASP A 133 -29.19 4.28 -53.28
C ASP A 133 -29.39 3.83 -51.82
N GLU A 134 -28.32 3.85 -51.02
CA GLU A 134 -28.42 3.92 -49.55
C GLU A 134 -27.98 5.31 -49.07
N SER A 135 -28.85 6.01 -48.35
CA SER A 135 -28.63 7.39 -47.89
C SER A 135 -27.50 7.50 -46.85
N GLU A 136 -26.41 8.21 -47.17
CA GLU A 136 -25.33 8.47 -46.22
C GLU A 136 -25.73 9.48 -45.12
N GLY A 137 -25.59 9.08 -43.85
CA GLY A 137 -25.88 9.93 -42.69
C GLY A 137 -24.82 11.00 -42.42
N ASP A 138 -25.28 12.19 -42.02
CA ASP A 138 -24.45 13.35 -41.67
C ASP A 138 -24.12 13.40 -40.16
N ILE A 139 -22.95 13.92 -39.81
CA ILE A 139 -22.47 14.09 -38.42
C ILE A 139 -22.70 15.54 -37.95
N SER A 140 -23.04 16.49 -38.84
CA SER A 140 -23.33 17.88 -38.46
C SER A 140 -24.50 18.01 -37.47
N GLU A 141 -25.57 17.22 -37.64
CA GLU A 141 -26.74 17.14 -36.74
C GLU A 141 -26.44 16.66 -35.31
N TRP A 142 -25.19 16.30 -35.01
CA TRP A 142 -24.76 15.73 -33.73
C TRP A 142 -23.87 16.68 -32.91
N SER A 143 -23.68 17.92 -33.37
CA SER A 143 -22.82 18.92 -32.72
C SER A 143 -23.57 20.02 -31.95
N GLU A 144 -24.91 20.10 -32.05
CA GLU A 144 -25.69 21.25 -31.56
C GLU A 144 -26.72 20.85 -30.49
N GLU A 145 -26.28 20.82 -29.23
CA GLU A 145 -27.09 21.27 -28.09
C GLU A 145 -26.51 22.62 -27.64
N SER A 146 -27.35 23.62 -27.39
CA SER A 146 -26.98 25.04 -27.46
C SER A 146 -26.12 25.58 -26.29
N GLU A 147 -25.18 26.47 -26.62
CA GLU A 147 -24.49 27.34 -25.64
C GLU A 147 -25.33 28.58 -25.29
N GLU A 148 -26.63 28.40 -24.99
CA GLU A 148 -27.53 29.49 -24.58
C GLU A 148 -28.28 29.14 -23.28
N ASP A 149 -27.75 29.60 -22.14
CA ASP A 149 -28.55 30.17 -21.03
C ASP A 149 -27.63 30.80 -19.95
N LEU A 150 -27.21 32.04 -20.18
CA LEU A 150 -26.54 32.90 -19.19
C LEU A 150 -27.20 34.29 -19.17
N GLY A 151 -28.40 34.37 -18.57
CA GLY A 151 -29.18 35.60 -18.44
C GLY A 151 -29.64 35.87 -17.01
N TYR A 152 -29.35 37.08 -16.50
CA TYR A 152 -30.12 37.71 -15.43
C TYR A 152 -31.23 38.55 -16.09
N GLU A 153 -32.45 38.61 -15.51
CA GLU A 153 -32.98 39.85 -14.89
C GLU A 153 -34.40 39.71 -14.27
N GLU A 154 -34.81 40.80 -13.63
CA GLU A 154 -35.86 41.04 -12.63
C GLU A 154 -37.36 40.89 -13.03
N ARG A 155 -38.23 41.09 -12.00
CA ARG A 155 -39.61 41.68 -12.06
C ARG A 155 -40.78 40.77 -12.51
N GLU A 156 -42.03 40.97 -12.07
CA GLU A 156 -42.57 41.69 -10.88
C GLU A 156 -43.94 41.10 -10.42
N ALA A 157 -44.68 41.80 -9.55
CA ALA A 157 -45.72 41.24 -8.67
C ALA A 157 -47.18 41.19 -9.19
N SER A 158 -47.96 40.23 -8.67
CA SER A 158 -49.33 40.37 -8.13
C SER A 158 -49.74 39.02 -7.50
N GLY A 159 -50.33 38.93 -6.29
CA GLY A 159 -51.72 39.25 -5.93
C GLY A 159 -52.53 37.94 -5.88
N SER A 160 -53.30 37.56 -4.84
CA SER A 160 -53.74 38.24 -3.61
C SER A 160 -54.26 37.21 -2.55
N SER A 161 -54.47 37.65 -1.29
CA SER A 161 -55.51 37.18 -0.31
C SER A 161 -55.65 35.68 0.09
N GLU A 162 -55.99 35.27 1.33
CA GLU A 162 -56.07 35.90 2.67
C GLU A 162 -56.30 34.84 3.79
N HIS A 163 -56.21 35.27 5.07
CA HIS A 163 -56.90 34.75 6.28
C HIS A 163 -56.87 33.25 6.76
N ASN A 164 -56.03 33.03 7.79
CA ASN A 164 -56.42 32.73 9.21
C ASN A 164 -56.73 31.32 9.79
N SER A 165 -56.61 31.25 11.13
CA SER A 165 -57.19 30.30 12.14
C SER A 165 -56.54 28.92 12.46
N ASP A 166 -55.85 28.90 13.61
CA ASP A 166 -56.18 28.19 14.89
C ASP A 166 -56.31 26.65 15.09
N ALA A 167 -56.30 26.31 16.40
CA ALA A 167 -56.58 25.07 17.14
C ALA A 167 -55.73 23.80 16.84
N SER A 168 -55.15 23.02 17.78
CA SER A 168 -55.23 22.80 19.25
C SER A 168 -55.99 21.54 19.70
N GLU A 169 -55.61 21.04 20.90
CA GLU A 169 -56.19 19.92 21.68
C GLU A 169 -55.92 18.47 21.22
N VAL A 170 -56.10 17.42 22.07
CA VAL A 170 -55.46 17.06 23.36
C VAL A 170 -56.00 15.68 23.85
N GLU A 171 -55.25 14.92 24.67
CA GLU A 171 -55.70 13.73 25.45
C GLU A 171 -56.18 12.46 24.66
N ASN A 172 -56.34 11.24 25.23
CA ASN A 172 -55.90 10.64 26.51
C ASN A 172 -55.64 9.10 26.40
N ASP A 173 -55.04 8.48 27.43
CA ASP A 173 -54.96 7.01 27.66
C ASP A 173 -55.89 6.61 28.84
N PRO A 174 -56.59 5.45 28.81
CA PRO A 174 -56.40 4.53 29.95
C PRO A 174 -56.55 3.01 29.66
N ALA A 175 -55.43 2.29 29.72
CA ALA A 175 -55.12 1.18 30.63
C ALA A 175 -56.19 0.15 31.16
N ARG A 176 -55.72 -1.09 31.39
CA ARG A 176 -56.26 -2.22 32.22
C ARG A 176 -57.42 -3.07 31.63
N SER A 177 -57.61 -4.35 31.99
CA SER A 177 -56.74 -5.39 32.61
C SER A 177 -57.43 -6.78 32.65
N ARG A 178 -56.67 -7.89 32.64
CA ARG A 178 -56.75 -9.09 33.56
C ARG A 178 -56.09 -10.34 32.95
N SER A 179 -55.73 -11.28 33.83
CA SER A 179 -55.23 -12.65 33.57
C SER A 179 -56.09 -13.64 34.40
N PRO A 180 -55.93 -15.00 34.40
CA PRO A 180 -54.77 -15.63 35.09
C PRO A 180 -54.37 -17.11 34.74
N LEU A 181 -53.20 -17.55 35.25
CA LEU A 181 -52.79 -18.94 35.60
C LEU A 181 -52.62 -19.99 34.43
N GLN A 182 -51.84 -21.09 34.57
CA GLN A 182 -51.17 -21.68 35.74
C GLN A 182 -49.86 -22.46 35.41
N SER A 183 -48.85 -22.39 36.32
CA SER A 183 -47.95 -23.51 36.76
C SER A 183 -46.95 -24.17 35.76
N ARG A 184 -45.73 -24.66 36.08
CA ARG A 184 -44.75 -24.75 37.22
C ARG A 184 -43.48 -25.39 36.59
N ARG A 185 -42.17 -25.19 36.88
CA ARG A 185 -41.25 -24.38 37.75
C ARG A 185 -40.09 -23.89 36.79
N GLY A 186 -39.00 -23.18 37.12
CA GLY A 186 -38.46 -22.58 38.36
C GLY A 186 -37.22 -23.32 38.93
N ARG A 187 -36.10 -22.71 39.37
CA ARG A 187 -35.51 -21.34 39.43
C ARG A 187 -33.98 -21.51 39.66
N GLY A 188 -33.05 -20.54 39.71
CA GLY A 188 -33.01 -19.06 39.61
C GLY A 188 -31.54 -18.58 39.85
N ARG A 189 -31.05 -17.46 39.27
CA ARG A 189 -31.00 -16.09 39.84
C ARG A 189 -30.36 -15.97 41.25
N GLY A 190 -29.47 -15.01 41.58
CA GLY A 190 -28.76 -14.00 40.77
C GLY A 190 -28.50 -12.64 41.47
N ALA A 191 -27.43 -11.95 41.06
CA ALA A 191 -27.22 -10.47 41.04
C ALA A 191 -27.16 -9.60 42.34
N VAL A 192 -26.66 -8.36 42.13
CA VAL A 192 -26.84 -7.08 42.91
C VAL A 192 -25.74 -6.61 43.89
N ARG A 193 -24.95 -5.62 43.39
CA ARG A 193 -24.44 -4.34 43.98
C ARG A 193 -23.72 -4.24 45.35
N ARG A 194 -22.95 -3.14 45.45
CA ARG A 194 -22.19 -2.58 46.60
C ARG A 194 -20.91 -3.34 46.98
N GLY A 195 -19.88 -2.70 47.55
CA GLY A 195 -19.66 -1.26 47.73
C GLY A 195 -19.07 -0.90 49.10
N ASP A 196 -17.74 -0.74 49.14
CA ASP A 196 -16.92 -0.35 50.31
C ASP A 196 -16.99 -1.24 51.57
N GLY A 197 -16.03 -1.04 52.48
CA GLY A 197 -16.06 -1.60 53.84
C GLY A 197 -14.87 -2.50 54.22
N ARG A 198 -14.02 -2.00 55.12
CA ARG A 198 -13.08 -2.80 55.94
C ARG A 198 -13.94 -3.70 56.87
N ASN A 199 -13.52 -4.88 57.37
CA ASN A 199 -12.33 -5.06 58.21
C ASN A 199 -12.01 -6.55 58.51
N ARG A 200 -10.90 -6.76 59.23
CA ARG A 200 -10.29 -8.02 59.73
C ARG A 200 -11.24 -9.13 60.25
N ARG A 201 -10.98 -10.36 59.81
CA ARG A 201 -10.74 -11.65 60.53
C ARG A 201 -10.34 -12.68 59.46
N GLY A 202 -9.49 -13.68 59.65
CA GLY A 202 -8.74 -14.10 60.85
C GLY A 202 -8.31 -15.56 60.71
N ILE A 203 -7.46 -15.89 59.73
CA ILE A 203 -6.96 -17.26 59.47
C ILE A 203 -5.43 -17.23 59.50
N ALA A 204 -4.80 -18.23 60.12
CA ALA A 204 -3.37 -18.26 60.42
C ALA A 204 -2.48 -18.27 59.16
N PRO A 205 -1.32 -17.60 59.18
CA PRO A 205 -0.37 -17.61 58.07
C PRO A 205 0.39 -18.95 58.02
N VAL A 206 0.10 -19.78 57.03
CA VAL A 206 0.96 -20.92 56.69
C VAL A 206 2.30 -20.37 56.19
N ASN A 207 3.35 -20.55 56.99
CA ASN A 207 4.70 -20.05 56.73
C ASN A 207 5.38 -20.79 55.55
N ARG A 208 4.99 -20.46 54.32
CA ARG A 208 5.86 -20.66 53.16
C ARG A 208 6.88 -19.53 53.13
N ALA A 209 8.02 -19.78 53.75
CA ALA A 209 9.18 -18.89 53.72
C ALA A 209 9.56 -18.58 52.27
N ARG A 210 9.24 -17.39 51.80
CA ARG A 210 9.71 -16.90 50.50
C ARG A 210 11.11 -16.40 50.69
N GLY A 211 12.09 -17.09 50.10
CA GLY A 211 13.39 -16.50 49.81
C GLY A 211 13.15 -15.16 49.11
N ARG A 212 13.55 -14.07 49.76
CA ARG A 212 13.66 -12.75 49.15
C ARG A 212 15.14 -12.44 49.17
N ASP A 213 15.72 -12.11 48.03
CA ASP A 213 17.04 -11.48 48.01
C ASP A 213 17.00 -10.23 48.89
N VAL A 214 17.68 -10.28 50.02
CA VAL A 214 17.86 -9.13 50.91
C VAL A 214 18.91 -8.21 50.26
N ASN A 215 18.51 -7.58 49.16
CA ASN A 215 19.31 -6.63 48.42
C ASN A 215 19.74 -5.52 49.42
N PRO A 216 21.05 -5.33 49.68
CA PRO A 216 21.52 -4.52 50.80
C PRO A 216 21.12 -3.04 50.66
N PRO A 217 21.11 -2.26 51.76
CA PRO A 217 20.89 -0.82 51.68
C PRO A 217 22.01 -0.13 50.89
N PHE A 218 21.68 0.97 50.20
CA PHE A 218 22.68 1.85 49.59
C PHE A 218 23.09 2.94 50.60
N ASN A 219 24.39 3.20 50.73
CA ASN A 219 24.89 4.30 51.57
C ASN A 219 25.26 5.51 50.69
N TRP A 220 24.34 6.47 50.60
CA TRP A 220 24.40 7.59 49.66
C TRP A 220 25.15 8.82 50.23
N ASN A 221 26.48 8.78 50.10
CA ASN A 221 27.41 9.78 50.60
C ASN A 221 27.55 11.00 49.68
N SER A 222 28.11 12.09 50.21
CA SER A 222 28.44 13.35 49.50
C SER A 222 29.94 13.53 49.22
N THR A 223 30.75 12.52 49.50
CA THR A 223 32.21 12.53 49.26
C THR A 223 32.55 11.37 48.34
N TYR A 224 33.17 11.66 47.20
CA TYR A 224 33.56 10.66 46.21
C TYR A 224 35.03 10.30 46.39
N GLN A 225 35.30 9.04 46.72
CA GLN A 225 36.65 8.49 46.98
C GLN A 225 36.94 7.23 46.16
N ALA A 226 36.10 6.93 45.16
CA ALA A 226 36.29 5.78 44.30
C ALA A 226 37.37 6.04 43.25
N GLN A 227 38.24 5.06 43.01
CA GLN A 227 39.30 5.13 42.02
C GLN A 227 38.72 5.29 40.60
N ALA A 228 39.52 5.80 39.66
CA ALA A 228 39.15 5.80 38.25
C ALA A 228 38.89 4.37 37.75
N PRO A 229 37.97 4.16 36.79
CA PRO A 229 37.81 2.84 36.18
C PRO A 229 39.14 2.34 35.60
N PRO A 230 39.48 1.05 35.76
CA PRO A 230 40.65 0.45 35.14
C PRO A 230 40.63 0.60 33.61
N PRO A 231 41.80 0.60 32.94
CA PRO A 231 41.89 0.76 31.49
C PRO A 231 41.14 -0.34 30.73
N PHE A 232 40.72 -0.05 29.50
CA PHE A 232 39.99 -1.00 28.68
C PHE A 232 40.88 -2.19 28.28
N ASN A 233 40.42 -3.43 28.53
CA ASN A 233 41.26 -4.64 28.45
C ASN A 233 41.39 -5.22 27.04
N GLU A 234 40.74 -4.67 26.02
CA GLU A 234 40.83 -5.14 24.64
C GLU A 234 41.68 -4.15 23.79
N PRO A 235 42.96 -4.46 23.50
CA PRO A 235 43.88 -3.53 22.84
C PRO A 235 43.58 -3.31 21.34
N TYR A 236 42.87 -4.24 20.69
CA TYR A 236 42.60 -4.19 19.25
C TYR A 236 41.10 -4.43 18.94
N PRO A 237 40.21 -3.47 19.26
CA PRO A 237 38.78 -3.59 18.98
C PRO A 237 38.47 -3.42 17.48
N GLY A 238 37.67 -4.32 16.94
CA GLY A 238 37.37 -4.43 15.51
C GLY A 238 37.36 -5.88 15.01
N PRO A 239 37.58 -6.10 13.70
CA PRO A 239 37.62 -7.45 13.11
C PRO A 239 38.64 -8.38 13.76
N MET A 240 38.24 -9.61 14.06
CA MET A 240 39.16 -10.68 14.47
C MET A 240 39.90 -11.29 13.28
N SER A 241 39.19 -11.45 12.15
CA SER A 241 39.77 -11.96 10.91
C SER A 241 40.59 -10.89 10.17
N ARG A 242 41.75 -11.29 9.64
CA ARG A 242 42.56 -10.47 8.73
C ARG A 242 42.08 -10.68 7.30
N PHE A 243 41.87 -9.58 6.57
CA PHE A 243 41.44 -9.58 5.18
C PHE A 243 42.58 -9.12 4.28
N GLN A 244 42.61 -9.61 3.04
CA GLN A 244 43.58 -9.15 2.04
C GLN A 244 43.26 -7.70 1.61
N ASN A 245 44.30 -6.94 1.23
CA ASN A 245 44.10 -5.65 0.58
C ASN A 245 43.25 -5.83 -0.68
N ASN A 246 42.20 -5.02 -0.83
CA ASN A 246 41.19 -5.12 -1.90
C ASN A 246 40.38 -6.44 -1.94
N ALA A 247 40.22 -7.14 -0.81
CA ALA A 247 39.29 -8.27 -0.72
C ALA A 247 37.85 -7.90 -1.15
N GLN A 248 37.16 -8.83 -1.81
CA GLN A 248 35.79 -8.60 -2.30
C GLN A 248 34.76 -8.54 -1.17
N GLU A 249 33.68 -7.78 -1.36
CA GLU A 249 32.64 -7.55 -0.35
C GLU A 249 31.98 -8.85 0.14
N LYS A 250 31.84 -9.84 -0.76
CA LYS A 250 31.37 -11.19 -0.46
C LYS A 250 32.23 -11.93 0.58
N VAL A 251 33.55 -11.71 0.63
CA VAL A 251 34.43 -12.34 1.63
C VAL A 251 34.03 -11.91 3.04
N TYR A 252 33.86 -10.60 3.25
CA TYR A 252 33.36 -10.05 4.52
C TYR A 252 31.93 -10.54 4.85
N PHE A 253 31.12 -10.86 3.84
CA PHE A 253 29.78 -11.43 4.01
C PHE A 253 29.80 -12.90 4.43
N GLU A 254 30.59 -13.75 3.77
CA GLU A 254 30.64 -15.20 4.02
C GLU A 254 31.29 -15.55 5.38
N HIS A 255 32.11 -14.66 5.94
CA HIS A 255 32.54 -14.76 7.35
C HIS A 255 31.38 -14.71 8.37
N LEU A 256 30.28 -14.01 8.05
CA LEU A 256 29.09 -13.93 8.90
C LEU A 256 27.93 -14.82 8.43
N PHE A 257 27.80 -15.01 7.12
CA PHE A 257 26.79 -15.84 6.46
C PHE A 257 27.49 -17.08 5.85
N ASP A 258 27.84 -18.01 6.74
CA ASP A 258 28.74 -19.12 6.46
C ASP A 258 28.09 -20.29 5.70
N ASP A 259 28.91 -21.31 5.38
CA ASP A 259 28.45 -22.51 4.68
C ASP A 259 27.45 -23.35 5.50
N GLU A 260 27.48 -23.30 6.84
CA GLU A 260 26.43 -23.94 7.65
C GLU A 260 25.07 -23.27 7.42
N MET A 261 25.04 -21.95 7.21
CA MET A 261 23.83 -21.22 6.85
C MET A 261 23.36 -21.54 5.42
N TRP A 262 24.27 -21.68 4.46
CA TRP A 262 23.92 -22.11 3.10
C TRP A 262 23.37 -23.54 3.06
N GLU A 263 24.03 -24.48 3.73
CA GLU A 263 23.58 -25.87 3.84
C GLU A 263 22.24 -25.99 4.58
N MET A 264 22.02 -25.21 5.65
CA MET A 264 20.74 -25.15 6.36
C MET A 264 19.60 -24.66 5.45
N ILE A 265 19.85 -23.62 4.64
CA ILE A 265 18.86 -23.11 3.67
C ILE A 265 18.51 -24.19 2.63
N VAL A 266 19.52 -24.85 2.07
CA VAL A 266 19.34 -25.87 1.03
C VAL A 266 18.65 -27.12 1.57
N SER A 267 19.22 -27.72 2.62
CA SER A 267 18.77 -29.01 3.16
C SER A 267 17.36 -28.94 3.77
N GLU A 268 17.05 -27.90 4.54
CA GLU A 268 15.73 -27.76 5.18
C GLU A 268 14.64 -27.32 4.20
N THR A 269 14.99 -26.58 3.14
CA THR A 269 14.05 -26.28 2.02
C THR A 269 13.72 -27.55 1.23
N ASN A 270 14.72 -28.37 0.92
CA ASN A 270 14.53 -29.66 0.24
C ASN A 270 13.74 -30.65 1.13
N ARG A 271 14.07 -30.74 2.42
CA ARG A 271 13.34 -31.59 3.38
C ARG A 271 11.89 -31.13 3.55
N TYR A 272 11.63 -29.83 3.63
CA TYR A 272 10.26 -29.32 3.73
C TYR A 272 9.44 -29.54 2.45
N HIS A 273 10.05 -29.60 1.25
CA HIS A 273 9.34 -30.06 0.06
C HIS A 273 8.83 -31.49 0.23
N GLU A 274 9.70 -32.46 0.55
CA GLU A 274 9.27 -33.86 0.70
C GLU A 274 8.27 -34.03 1.86
N GLN A 275 8.41 -33.27 2.96
CA GLN A 275 7.42 -33.24 4.05
C GLN A 275 6.03 -32.73 3.61
N GLN A 276 5.93 -31.88 2.58
CA GLN A 276 4.64 -31.42 2.05
C GLN A 276 4.08 -32.37 0.99
N LYS A 277 4.93 -32.88 0.10
CA LYS A 277 4.57 -33.90 -0.89
C LYS A 277 4.08 -35.20 -0.23
N ALA A 278 4.67 -35.62 0.89
CA ALA A 278 4.21 -36.77 1.66
C ALA A 278 2.88 -36.55 2.40
N SER A 279 2.49 -35.28 2.63
CA SER A 279 1.22 -34.94 3.30
C SER A 279 0.05 -34.66 2.33
N ASP A 280 0.35 -34.28 1.09
CA ASP A 280 -0.63 -33.90 0.06
C ASP A 280 -0.02 -34.10 -1.35
N PRO A 281 -0.03 -35.34 -1.88
CA PRO A 281 0.67 -35.67 -3.13
C PRO A 281 0.13 -34.93 -4.36
N ASP A 282 -1.19 -34.86 -4.51
CA ASP A 282 -1.87 -34.39 -5.72
C ASP A 282 -1.84 -32.86 -5.90
N HIS A 283 -1.58 -32.12 -4.82
CA HIS A 283 -1.53 -30.65 -4.84
C HIS A 283 -0.32 -30.10 -5.65
N HIS A 284 0.67 -30.92 -5.95
CA HIS A 284 1.98 -30.47 -6.45
C HIS A 284 2.09 -30.53 -7.98
N LYS A 285 1.29 -29.71 -8.68
CA LYS A 285 1.16 -29.62 -10.16
C LYS A 285 2.44 -29.30 -10.98
N THR A 286 3.61 -29.19 -10.36
CA THR A 286 4.88 -28.92 -11.06
C THR A 286 5.98 -29.79 -10.48
N GLN A 287 6.75 -30.46 -11.34
CA GLN A 287 7.91 -31.25 -10.93
C GLN A 287 8.87 -30.41 -10.07
N TRP A 288 9.28 -30.98 -8.93
CA TRP A 288 10.31 -30.41 -8.08
C TRP A 288 11.69 -30.86 -8.53
N GLN A 289 12.63 -29.93 -8.49
CA GLN A 289 14.07 -30.20 -8.56
C GLN A 289 14.66 -29.75 -7.22
N PRO A 290 15.50 -30.57 -6.55
CA PRO A 290 16.16 -30.14 -5.32
C PRO A 290 16.93 -28.83 -5.53
N VAL A 291 16.84 -27.92 -4.56
CA VAL A 291 17.59 -26.67 -4.53
C VAL A 291 19.08 -26.98 -4.35
N THR A 292 19.93 -26.32 -5.12
CA THR A 292 21.40 -26.42 -5.00
C THR A 292 22.00 -25.28 -4.17
N LYS A 293 23.27 -25.37 -3.75
CA LYS A 293 23.99 -24.28 -3.05
C LYS A 293 24.00 -22.99 -3.89
N GLY A 294 24.24 -23.09 -5.19
CA GLY A 294 24.18 -21.95 -6.12
C GLY A 294 22.78 -21.33 -6.20
N GLU A 295 21.72 -22.13 -6.32
CA GLU A 295 20.35 -21.60 -6.29
C GLU A 295 19.99 -20.96 -4.95
N GLY A 296 20.49 -21.47 -3.83
CA GLY A 296 20.35 -20.86 -2.51
C GLY A 296 21.04 -19.50 -2.43
N GLN A 297 22.29 -19.41 -2.92
CA GLN A 297 23.05 -18.16 -3.00
C GLN A 297 22.36 -17.14 -3.90
N ALA A 298 21.93 -17.53 -5.11
CA ALA A 298 21.22 -16.65 -6.03
C ALA A 298 19.83 -16.24 -5.50
N PHE A 299 19.09 -17.13 -4.83
CA PHE A 299 17.83 -16.79 -4.16
C PHE A 299 18.02 -15.72 -3.08
N VAL A 300 19.07 -15.83 -2.26
CA VAL A 300 19.41 -14.79 -1.27
C VAL A 300 19.92 -13.51 -1.94
N GLY A 301 20.74 -13.60 -2.99
CA GLY A 301 21.18 -12.45 -3.79
C GLY A 301 20.00 -11.67 -4.39
N ILE A 302 19.02 -12.37 -4.94
CA ILE A 302 17.75 -11.79 -5.42
C ILE A 302 16.98 -11.13 -4.27
N LEU A 303 16.90 -11.74 -3.07
CA LEU A 303 16.27 -11.10 -1.92
C LEU A 303 17.00 -9.83 -1.45
N ILE A 304 18.33 -9.76 -1.60
CA ILE A 304 19.12 -8.55 -1.31
C ILE A 304 18.84 -7.45 -2.36
N LEU A 305 18.81 -7.78 -3.66
CA LEU A 305 18.40 -6.86 -4.73
C LEU A 305 16.98 -6.35 -4.52
N MET A 306 16.04 -7.23 -4.14
CA MET A 306 14.66 -6.88 -3.81
C MET A 306 14.52 -5.98 -2.58
N GLY A 307 15.53 -5.93 -1.71
CA GLY A 307 15.62 -4.96 -0.60
C GLY A 307 16.10 -3.57 -1.04
N ILE A 308 16.81 -3.48 -2.17
CA ILE A 308 17.29 -2.24 -2.78
C ILE A 308 16.23 -1.70 -3.75
N ILE A 309 15.90 -2.47 -4.79
CA ILE A 309 14.86 -2.14 -5.78
C ILE A 309 13.56 -2.78 -5.29
N ARG A 310 12.62 -1.97 -4.78
CA ARG A 310 11.47 -2.45 -4.00
C ARG A 310 10.12 -2.29 -4.72
N LEU A 311 9.79 -3.23 -5.59
CA LEU A 311 8.50 -3.27 -6.29
C LEU A 311 7.35 -3.74 -5.35
N PRO A 312 6.10 -3.28 -5.56
CA PRO A 312 4.94 -3.64 -4.72
C PRO A 312 4.63 -5.13 -4.58
N ARG A 313 4.90 -5.93 -5.62
CA ARG A 313 4.62 -7.38 -5.67
C ARG A 313 5.89 -8.14 -6.11
N PHE A 314 6.01 -9.40 -5.72
CA PHE A 314 7.11 -10.25 -6.18
C PHE A 314 7.03 -10.61 -7.67
N LEU A 315 5.84 -10.61 -8.29
CA LEU A 315 5.67 -10.97 -9.70
C LEU A 315 6.34 -9.95 -10.64
N MET A 316 6.28 -8.67 -10.29
CA MET A 316 6.74 -7.51 -11.08
C MET A 316 8.20 -7.59 -11.54
N TYR A 317 9.07 -8.21 -10.73
CA TYR A 317 10.48 -8.45 -11.09
C TYR A 317 10.68 -9.38 -12.31
N TRP A 318 9.61 -10.05 -12.76
CA TRP A 318 9.54 -10.92 -13.92
C TRP A 318 8.35 -10.56 -14.85
N GLU A 319 7.72 -9.39 -14.69
CA GLU A 319 6.75 -8.87 -15.65
C GLU A 319 7.50 -8.30 -16.90
N SER A 320 6.80 -8.08 -18.01
CA SER A 320 7.42 -7.69 -19.29
C SER A 320 7.52 -6.18 -19.51
N ASP A 321 6.79 -5.40 -18.71
CA ASP A 321 6.80 -3.93 -18.75
C ASP A 321 8.20 -3.37 -18.46
N GLN A 322 8.62 -2.36 -19.23
CA GLN A 322 9.95 -1.76 -19.18
C GLN A 322 10.25 -1.06 -17.83
N LEU A 323 9.24 -0.55 -17.13
CA LEU A 323 9.43 0.16 -15.85
C LEU A 323 9.57 -0.79 -14.65
N THR A 324 8.91 -1.95 -14.69
CA THR A 324 8.89 -2.92 -13.59
C THR A 324 9.79 -4.14 -13.82
N HIS A 325 10.09 -4.50 -15.07
CA HIS A 325 11.00 -5.59 -15.39
C HIS A 325 12.37 -5.38 -14.74
N GLN A 326 12.92 -6.41 -14.11
CA GLN A 326 14.24 -6.36 -13.49
C GLN A 326 15.15 -7.43 -14.09
N GLU A 327 15.82 -7.08 -15.19
CA GLU A 327 16.61 -8.03 -15.98
C GLU A 327 17.66 -8.77 -15.14
N SER A 328 18.30 -8.05 -14.20
CA SER A 328 19.29 -8.59 -13.24
C SER A 328 18.72 -9.62 -12.25
N ILE A 329 17.40 -9.80 -12.20
CA ILE A 329 16.70 -10.85 -11.43
C ILE A 329 16.08 -11.86 -12.41
N ALA A 330 15.45 -11.38 -13.47
CA ALA A 330 14.77 -12.20 -14.47
C ALA A 330 15.72 -13.14 -15.21
N ASN A 331 16.94 -12.72 -15.55
CA ASN A 331 17.93 -13.57 -16.23
C ASN A 331 18.48 -14.67 -15.32
N ILE A 332 18.69 -14.40 -14.03
CA ILE A 332 19.33 -15.32 -13.07
C ILE A 332 18.45 -16.53 -12.76
N MET A 333 17.15 -16.31 -12.52
CA MET A 333 16.23 -17.37 -12.08
C MET A 333 14.84 -17.21 -12.72
N PRO A 334 14.21 -18.28 -13.25
CA PRO A 334 12.82 -18.21 -13.72
C PRO A 334 11.85 -17.80 -12.61
N ARG A 335 10.82 -17.01 -12.97
CA ARG A 335 9.68 -16.67 -12.09
C ARG A 335 9.15 -17.89 -11.35
N THR A 336 8.85 -18.96 -12.10
CA THR A 336 8.33 -20.23 -11.57
C THR A 336 9.28 -20.86 -10.54
N ARG A 337 10.58 -20.91 -10.83
CA ARG A 337 11.59 -21.47 -9.92
C ARG A 337 11.74 -20.64 -8.64
N PHE A 338 11.78 -19.31 -8.75
CA PHE A 338 11.80 -18.44 -7.57
C PHE A 338 10.57 -18.64 -6.68
N PHE A 339 9.36 -18.78 -7.27
CA PHE A 339 8.15 -19.04 -6.47
C PHE A 339 8.08 -20.47 -5.91
N GLN A 340 8.64 -21.48 -6.59
CA GLN A 340 8.85 -22.82 -6.01
C GLN A 340 9.75 -22.74 -4.77
N ILE A 341 10.95 -22.16 -4.91
CA ILE A 341 11.89 -22.00 -3.79
C ILE A 341 11.26 -21.14 -2.68
N TRP A 342 10.57 -20.04 -3.01
CA TRP A 342 9.90 -19.21 -2.00
C TRP A 342 8.74 -19.93 -1.29
N ARG A 343 8.03 -20.87 -1.95
CA ARG A 343 6.97 -21.69 -1.33
C ARG A 343 7.55 -22.61 -0.26
N TYR A 344 8.59 -23.37 -0.62
CA TYR A 344 9.22 -24.38 0.24
C TYR A 344 10.41 -23.87 1.06
N PHE A 345 10.81 -22.61 0.93
CA PHE A 345 11.90 -22.02 1.72
C PHE A 345 11.63 -22.22 3.21
N HIS A 346 12.59 -22.85 3.88
CA HIS A 346 12.51 -23.31 5.27
C HIS A 346 13.90 -23.43 5.91
N LEU A 347 13.98 -23.55 7.24
CA LEU A 347 15.23 -23.44 8.03
C LEU A 347 15.33 -24.39 9.24
N ALA A 348 14.38 -25.33 9.41
CA ALA A 348 14.43 -26.33 10.48
C ALA A 348 13.45 -27.49 10.21
N ASP A 349 13.79 -28.69 10.66
CA ASP A 349 12.99 -29.89 10.45
C ASP A 349 11.65 -29.85 11.22
N ASN A 350 10.50 -29.79 10.51
CA ASN A 350 9.21 -29.75 11.20
C ASN A 350 8.88 -31.04 11.97
N SER A 351 9.48 -32.18 11.62
CA SER A 351 9.26 -33.45 12.34
C SER A 351 9.85 -33.43 13.75
N LYS A 352 10.82 -32.55 14.00
CA LYS A 352 11.53 -32.38 15.29
C LYS A 352 11.03 -31.16 16.07
N ALA A 353 9.91 -30.57 15.66
CA ALA A 353 9.29 -29.44 16.35
C ALA A 353 8.33 -29.94 17.44
N ALA A 354 8.68 -29.76 18.71
CA ALA A 354 7.80 -30.07 19.85
C ALA A 354 6.45 -29.34 19.75
N ALA A 355 5.38 -29.98 20.24
CA ALA A 355 4.04 -29.41 20.23
C ALA A 355 3.84 -28.34 21.32
N PRO A 356 2.92 -27.36 21.15
CA PRO A 356 2.66 -26.35 22.17
C PRO A 356 2.21 -26.96 23.50
N GLY A 357 2.97 -26.70 24.56
CA GLY A 357 2.72 -27.24 25.91
C GLY A 357 3.59 -28.45 26.28
N MET A 358 4.29 -29.04 25.32
CA MET A 358 5.32 -30.06 25.58
C MET A 358 6.64 -29.41 26.01
N GLU A 359 7.49 -30.18 26.69
CA GLU A 359 8.88 -29.80 26.96
C GLU A 359 9.64 -29.56 25.64
N GLY A 360 10.60 -28.62 25.66
CA GLY A 360 11.35 -28.21 24.45
C GLY A 360 10.58 -27.31 23.46
N TYR A 361 9.34 -26.91 23.73
CA TYR A 361 8.56 -26.06 22.82
C TYR A 361 9.12 -24.63 22.63
N ASP A 362 9.76 -24.37 21.48
CA ASP A 362 10.21 -23.03 21.08
C ASP A 362 9.24 -22.36 20.08
N LYS A 363 8.70 -21.20 20.49
CA LYS A 363 7.80 -20.36 19.68
C LYS A 363 8.45 -19.81 18.39
N VAL A 364 9.78 -19.87 18.26
CA VAL A 364 10.52 -19.50 17.03
C VAL A 364 11.39 -20.63 16.46
N TYR A 365 11.11 -21.90 16.82
CA TYR A 365 11.85 -23.10 16.38
C TYR A 365 12.28 -23.06 14.90
N ARG A 366 11.34 -22.74 14.00
CA ARG A 366 11.49 -22.64 12.53
C ARG A 366 12.53 -21.64 12.01
N VAL A 367 13.19 -20.88 12.88
CA VAL A 367 14.31 -19.99 12.57
C VAL A 367 15.35 -19.96 13.69
N ARG A 368 15.23 -20.83 14.71
CA ARG A 368 16.09 -20.84 15.90
C ARG A 368 17.54 -21.10 15.53
N LYS A 369 17.82 -22.21 14.82
CA LYS A 369 19.19 -22.58 14.44
C LYS A 369 19.85 -21.46 13.63
N PHE A 370 19.14 -20.93 12.63
CA PHE A 370 19.60 -19.79 11.82
C PHE A 370 19.99 -18.57 12.69
N LEU A 371 19.13 -18.14 13.61
CA LEU A 371 19.47 -16.99 14.48
C LEU A 371 20.64 -17.30 15.42
N SER A 372 20.73 -18.52 15.96
CA SER A 372 21.86 -18.94 16.80
C SER A 372 23.20 -18.97 16.05
N VAL A 373 23.21 -19.37 14.77
CA VAL A 373 24.41 -19.32 13.92
C VAL A 373 24.78 -17.87 13.60
N VAL A 374 23.81 -17.00 13.29
CA VAL A 374 24.06 -15.56 13.12
C VAL A 374 24.69 -14.98 14.39
N SER A 375 24.13 -15.23 15.58
CA SER A 375 24.70 -14.80 16.87
C SER A 375 26.13 -15.29 17.06
N ARG A 376 26.39 -16.60 16.90
CA ARG A 376 27.73 -17.18 16.97
C ARG A 376 28.73 -16.43 16.08
N ASN A 377 28.35 -16.16 14.84
CA ASN A 377 29.27 -15.61 13.85
C ASN A 377 29.56 -14.12 14.11
N VAL A 378 28.56 -13.31 14.48
CA VAL A 378 28.81 -11.89 14.82
C VAL A 378 29.63 -11.72 16.10
N GLU A 379 29.53 -12.67 17.03
CA GLU A 379 30.36 -12.71 18.24
C GLU A 379 31.79 -13.22 17.95
N ARG A 380 31.95 -14.14 16.98
CA ARG A 380 33.25 -14.73 16.58
C ARG A 380 34.11 -13.78 15.73
N GLU A 381 33.51 -13.01 14.82
CA GLU A 381 34.29 -12.20 13.86
C GLU A 381 34.74 -10.83 14.38
N TYR A 382 34.35 -10.44 15.61
CA TYR A 382 34.46 -9.06 16.06
C TYR A 382 34.74 -8.88 17.55
N ARG A 383 35.65 -7.95 17.88
CA ARG A 383 35.93 -7.45 19.23
C ARG A 383 35.27 -6.07 19.40
N LEU A 384 34.41 -5.92 20.40
CA LEU A 384 33.77 -4.65 20.72
C LEU A 384 34.79 -3.59 21.16
N SER A 385 34.59 -2.32 20.76
CA SER A 385 35.21 -1.19 21.46
C SER A 385 34.65 -1.01 22.87
N ARG A 386 35.32 -0.20 23.70
CA ARG A 386 34.96 0.04 25.10
C ARG A 386 33.50 0.40 25.30
N ASP A 387 33.00 1.33 24.49
CA ASP A 387 31.69 1.96 24.68
C ASP A 387 30.59 1.21 23.89
N ILE A 388 29.64 0.60 24.62
CA ILE A 388 28.64 -0.36 24.12
C ILE A 388 27.23 0.03 24.58
N SER A 389 26.19 -0.37 23.83
CA SER A 389 24.82 0.11 24.03
C SER A 389 23.76 -1.01 24.01
N ILE A 390 22.76 -0.94 24.88
CA ILE A 390 21.61 -1.87 24.92
C ILE A 390 20.27 -1.13 24.82
N ASP A 391 19.45 -1.49 23.83
CA ASP A 391 18.07 -1.02 23.61
C ASP A 391 17.23 -2.08 22.84
N GLU A 392 16.20 -1.66 22.11
CA GLU A 392 15.15 -2.50 21.53
C GLU A 392 14.87 -2.16 20.06
N THR A 393 14.86 -3.20 19.22
CA THR A 393 14.40 -3.13 17.82
C THR A 393 13.04 -3.81 17.64
N MET A 394 12.35 -3.46 16.55
CA MET A 394 10.99 -3.88 16.21
C MET A 394 10.89 -4.39 14.77
N VAL A 395 10.94 -5.72 14.60
CA VAL A 395 10.77 -6.39 13.31
C VAL A 395 9.28 -6.34 12.89
N PRO A 396 8.93 -5.72 11.74
CA PRO A 396 7.55 -5.32 11.44
C PRO A 396 6.61 -6.50 11.18
N HIS A 397 5.63 -6.72 12.07
CA HIS A 397 4.67 -7.83 11.95
C HIS A 397 3.27 -7.44 12.48
N LYS A 398 2.25 -7.51 11.61
CA LYS A 398 0.85 -7.18 11.94
C LYS A 398 -0.05 -8.40 12.21
N GLY A 399 0.36 -9.61 11.79
CA GLY A 399 -0.45 -10.84 11.84
C GLY A 399 -0.77 -11.39 13.23
N ARG A 400 -1.43 -12.55 13.30
CA ARG A 400 -1.68 -13.28 14.55
C ARG A 400 -0.39 -13.97 14.99
N LEU A 401 0.13 -13.59 16.16
CA LEU A 401 1.36 -14.10 16.76
C LEU A 401 1.33 -13.83 18.27
N SER A 402 1.54 -14.85 19.11
CA SER A 402 1.29 -14.78 20.56
C SER A 402 2.23 -13.85 21.34
N PHE A 403 3.41 -13.55 20.80
CA PHE A 403 4.41 -12.66 21.39
C PHE A 403 4.57 -11.31 20.67
N LYS A 404 3.66 -10.98 19.73
CA LYS A 404 3.64 -9.68 19.04
C LYS A 404 3.49 -8.53 20.04
N GLN A 405 4.38 -7.53 19.96
CA GLN A 405 4.37 -6.34 20.80
C GLN A 405 3.73 -5.14 20.09
N TYR A 406 3.23 -4.20 20.90
CA TYR A 406 2.85 -2.86 20.49
C TYR A 406 3.69 -1.82 21.24
N ILE A 407 4.46 -1.01 20.51
CA ILE A 407 5.30 0.05 21.08
C ILE A 407 4.87 1.37 20.45
N LYS A 408 4.24 2.25 21.23
CA LYS A 408 3.60 3.49 20.72
C LYS A 408 4.59 4.39 19.96
N ASN A 409 5.83 4.47 20.41
CA ASN A 409 6.77 5.53 20.05
C ASN A 409 7.79 5.12 18.96
N LYS A 410 8.19 3.85 18.83
CA LYS A 410 9.06 3.41 17.71
C LYS A 410 8.22 3.42 16.40
N PRO A 411 8.79 3.78 15.22
CA PRO A 411 8.02 3.91 13.97
C PRO A 411 7.27 2.64 13.58
N THR A 412 7.92 1.48 13.72
CA THR A 412 7.29 0.17 13.61
C THR A 412 6.52 -0.15 14.89
N ARG A 413 5.32 0.42 15.03
CA ARG A 413 4.53 0.26 16.26
C ARG A 413 4.08 -1.17 16.56
N TRP A 414 3.89 -2.02 15.54
CA TRP A 414 3.44 -3.41 15.68
C TRP A 414 4.49 -4.37 15.10
N GLY A 415 5.00 -5.29 15.92
CA GLY A 415 6.07 -6.18 15.49
C GLY A 415 6.49 -7.24 16.50
N ILE A 416 7.58 -7.92 16.16
CA ILE A 416 8.34 -8.75 17.10
C ILE A 416 9.39 -7.84 17.73
N LYS A 417 9.42 -7.78 19.06
CA LYS A 417 10.46 -7.06 19.79
C LYS A 417 11.70 -7.94 19.91
N LEU A 418 12.88 -7.36 19.69
CA LEU A 418 14.15 -7.96 20.05
C LEU A 418 14.90 -6.98 20.96
N TRP A 419 15.61 -7.54 21.94
CA TRP A 419 16.64 -6.83 22.70
C TRP A 419 17.95 -6.92 21.94
N VAL A 420 18.76 -5.86 21.94
CA VAL A 420 20.01 -5.80 21.14
C VAL A 420 21.13 -5.16 21.95
N LEU A 421 22.33 -5.73 21.85
CA LEU A 421 23.61 -5.17 22.28
C LEU A 421 24.40 -4.76 21.03
N CYS A 422 24.85 -3.50 20.98
CA CYS A 422 25.63 -2.93 19.88
C CYS A 422 26.92 -2.24 20.36
N GLU A 423 27.96 -2.23 19.52
CA GLU A 423 29.05 -1.23 19.65
C GLU A 423 28.45 0.17 19.47
N ALA A 424 28.69 1.08 20.42
CA ALA A 424 27.96 2.34 20.48
C ALA A 424 28.28 3.31 19.32
N GLU A 425 29.52 3.30 18.82
CA GLU A 425 29.98 4.26 17.80
C GLU A 425 29.67 3.83 16.36
N THR A 426 29.57 2.52 16.08
CA THR A 426 29.33 2.01 14.72
C THR A 426 27.96 1.38 14.53
N GLY A 427 27.26 1.00 15.60
CA GLY A 427 26.04 0.21 15.52
C GLY A 427 26.28 -1.25 15.12
N TYR A 428 27.50 -1.78 15.30
CA TYR A 428 27.77 -3.22 15.09
C TYR A 428 26.87 -4.06 16.01
N VAL A 429 26.01 -4.89 15.44
CA VAL A 429 25.03 -5.70 16.20
C VAL A 429 25.75 -6.93 16.76
N TYR A 430 26.18 -6.88 18.01
CA TYR A 430 26.99 -7.93 18.62
C TYR A 430 26.16 -9.10 19.16
N ARG A 431 25.04 -8.82 19.84
CA ARG A 431 24.13 -9.87 20.33
C ARG A 431 22.68 -9.41 20.31
N PHE A 432 21.74 -10.31 20.06
CA PHE A 432 20.31 -10.00 20.11
C PHE A 432 19.47 -11.17 20.65
N GLN A 433 18.35 -10.84 21.30
CA GLN A 433 17.44 -11.82 21.91
C GLN A 433 15.98 -11.53 21.50
N VAL A 434 15.29 -12.52 20.93
CA VAL A 434 13.87 -12.40 20.54
C VAL A 434 12.96 -12.45 21.77
N TYR A 435 12.12 -11.44 21.97
CA TYR A 435 11.18 -11.42 23.10
C TYR A 435 9.96 -12.31 22.85
N LEU A 436 9.87 -13.43 23.56
CA LEU A 436 8.82 -14.45 23.41
C LEU A 436 7.60 -14.30 24.36
N GLY A 437 7.47 -13.14 24.99
CA GLY A 437 6.44 -12.82 25.99
C GLY A 437 6.92 -13.01 27.43
N LYS A 438 5.98 -13.08 28.38
CA LYS A 438 6.30 -13.48 29.76
C LYS A 438 6.63 -14.97 29.81
N GLN A 439 7.66 -15.32 30.57
CA GLN A 439 7.92 -16.68 31.04
C GLN A 439 7.29 -16.83 32.43
N GLU A 440 6.76 -18.01 32.73
CA GLU A 440 6.35 -18.39 34.08
C GLU A 440 7.56 -18.97 34.83
N GLY A 441 7.47 -19.10 36.16
CA GLY A 441 8.45 -19.85 36.95
C GLY A 441 9.79 -19.20 37.33
N ASN A 442 10.11 -17.95 36.93
CA ASN A 442 11.31 -17.24 37.44
C ASN A 442 10.95 -15.89 38.11
N PRO A 443 10.71 -15.89 39.44
CA PRO A 443 10.25 -14.70 40.19
C PRO A 443 11.37 -13.78 40.70
N GLU A 444 12.60 -14.27 40.77
CA GLU A 444 13.67 -13.70 41.59
C GLU A 444 14.36 -12.51 40.89
N THR A 445 14.63 -12.63 39.59
CA THR A 445 15.28 -11.56 38.81
C THR A 445 14.29 -10.76 37.98
N SER A 446 14.37 -9.43 38.05
CA SER A 446 13.57 -8.55 37.18
C SER A 446 13.99 -8.73 35.72
N LEU A 447 13.02 -8.62 34.79
CA LEU A 447 13.26 -8.82 33.36
C LEU A 447 14.39 -7.93 32.82
N ALA A 448 14.54 -6.72 33.36
CA ALA A 448 15.63 -5.80 33.06
C ALA A 448 17.01 -6.37 33.41
N ARG A 449 17.21 -6.88 34.64
CA ARG A 449 18.50 -7.50 35.05
C ARG A 449 18.83 -8.68 34.16
N ARG A 450 17.84 -9.56 33.94
CA ARG A 450 18.01 -10.80 33.17
C ARG A 450 18.43 -10.51 31.73
N VAL A 451 17.73 -9.62 31.03
CA VAL A 451 18.06 -9.24 29.65
C VAL A 451 19.46 -8.63 29.53
N VAL A 452 19.85 -7.72 30.44
CA VAL A 452 21.20 -7.13 30.40
C VAL A 452 22.26 -8.19 30.66
N ARG A 453 22.13 -8.96 31.74
CA ARG A 453 23.07 -10.03 32.12
C ARG A 453 23.23 -11.09 31.02
N ASP A 454 22.13 -11.50 30.40
CA ASP A 454 22.15 -12.51 29.33
C ASP A 454 22.73 -11.93 28.01
N LEU A 455 22.64 -10.61 27.79
CA LEU A 455 23.28 -9.94 26.64
C LEU A 455 24.78 -9.67 26.88
N THR A 456 25.22 -9.38 28.10
CA THR A 456 26.63 -9.03 28.42
C THR A 456 27.48 -10.21 28.88
N ILE A 457 26.99 -11.45 28.79
CA ILE A 457 27.60 -12.61 29.48
C ILE A 457 29.05 -12.94 29.09
N THR A 458 29.47 -12.55 27.88
CA THR A 458 30.85 -12.69 27.36
C THR A 458 31.71 -11.44 27.52
N GLU A 459 31.13 -10.33 27.99
CA GLU A 459 31.76 -9.01 28.08
C GLU A 459 32.19 -8.64 29.51
N HIS A 460 32.05 -9.58 30.46
CA HIS A 460 32.62 -9.44 31.80
C HIS A 460 34.15 -9.32 31.73
N ASP A 461 34.76 -8.66 32.71
CA ASP A 461 36.23 -8.60 32.88
C ASP A 461 37.00 -7.92 31.73
N ARG A 462 36.27 -7.23 30.85
CA ARG A 462 36.82 -6.43 29.73
C ARG A 462 36.87 -4.92 29.99
N ASN A 463 36.30 -4.41 31.08
CA ASN A 463 36.19 -2.98 31.40
C ASN A 463 35.37 -2.16 30.39
N HIS A 464 34.27 -2.74 29.87
CA HIS A 464 33.34 -2.04 28.97
C HIS A 464 32.53 -0.95 29.68
N HIS A 465 32.14 0.07 28.91
CA HIS A 465 31.18 1.11 29.29
C HIS A 465 29.82 0.86 28.63
N LEU A 466 28.82 0.50 29.43
CA LEU A 466 27.49 0.10 28.97
C LEU A 466 26.44 1.21 29.14
N TYR A 467 25.93 1.71 28.02
CA TYR A 467 24.87 2.71 27.94
C TYR A 467 23.50 2.04 27.68
N MET A 468 22.47 2.40 28.44
CA MET A 468 21.16 1.72 28.40
C MET A 468 19.98 2.66 28.70
N ASP A 469 18.78 2.38 28.17
CA ASP A 469 17.58 3.15 28.50
C ASP A 469 17.06 2.94 29.94
N ASN A 470 16.26 3.88 30.40
CA ASN A 470 15.46 3.87 31.62
C ASN A 470 14.56 2.62 31.79
N PHE A 471 14.22 1.86 30.73
CA PHE A 471 13.58 0.53 30.91
C PHE A 471 14.42 -0.40 31.80
N TYR A 472 15.75 -0.37 31.65
CA TYR A 472 16.68 -1.23 32.37
C TYR A 472 17.02 -0.74 33.79
N CYS A 473 16.28 0.25 34.32
CA CYS A 473 16.69 0.96 35.51
C CYS A 473 16.67 0.11 36.79
N ASP A 474 17.81 -0.39 37.25
CA ASP A 474 17.95 -1.02 38.56
C ASP A 474 19.29 -0.60 39.20
N PRO A 475 19.31 0.07 40.36
CA PRO A 475 20.57 0.42 41.04
C PRO A 475 21.39 -0.79 41.48
N TYR A 476 20.77 -1.95 41.72
CA TYR A 476 21.49 -3.16 42.09
C TYR A 476 22.17 -3.84 40.90
N LEU A 477 21.59 -3.73 39.69
CA LEU A 477 22.23 -4.15 38.45
C LEU A 477 23.56 -3.42 38.24
N PHE A 478 23.68 -2.17 38.70
CA PHE A 478 24.91 -1.40 38.56
C PHE A 478 26.00 -1.89 39.52
N LYS A 479 25.65 -2.39 40.72
CA LYS A 479 26.59 -3.10 41.59
C LYS A 479 26.93 -4.50 41.06
N GLU A 480 25.98 -5.21 40.45
CA GLU A 480 26.22 -6.52 39.80
C GLU A 480 27.19 -6.41 38.60
N LEU A 481 26.98 -5.42 37.73
CA LEU A 481 27.84 -5.16 36.57
C LEU A 481 29.23 -4.66 36.98
N LEU A 482 29.32 -3.79 38.00
CA LEU A 482 30.59 -3.34 38.56
C LEU A 482 31.42 -4.52 39.11
N GLY A 483 30.79 -5.45 39.83
CA GLY A 483 31.42 -6.69 40.30
C GLY A 483 31.75 -7.71 39.20
N LYS A 484 31.50 -7.36 37.93
CA LYS A 484 31.85 -8.10 36.71
C LYS A 484 32.67 -7.24 35.75
N ASN A 485 33.23 -6.12 36.24
CA ASN A 485 34.04 -5.18 35.48
C ASN A 485 33.34 -4.65 34.20
N ILE A 486 32.03 -4.40 34.31
CA ILE A 486 31.25 -3.62 33.34
C ILE A 486 30.75 -2.36 34.03
N PHE A 487 31.23 -1.22 33.57
CA PHE A 487 30.84 0.09 34.07
C PHE A 487 29.62 0.55 33.28
N ALA A 488 28.60 1.13 33.93
CA ALA A 488 27.32 1.40 33.29
C ALA A 488 26.90 2.87 33.43
N CYS A 489 26.12 3.38 32.47
CA CYS A 489 25.57 4.74 32.48
C CYS A 489 24.17 4.78 31.88
N ARG A 490 23.22 5.47 32.54
CA ARG A 490 21.84 5.59 32.05
C ARG A 490 21.04 6.73 32.67
N THR A 491 19.91 7.03 32.06
CA THR A 491 18.81 7.77 32.71
C THR A 491 18.03 6.90 33.72
N VAL A 492 17.33 7.56 34.65
CA VAL A 492 16.54 6.91 35.71
C VAL A 492 15.25 7.67 36.00
N ARG A 493 14.26 7.00 36.61
CA ARG A 493 13.09 7.68 37.20
C ARG A 493 13.39 8.04 38.66
N PRO A 494 13.05 9.26 39.13
CA PRO A 494 13.38 9.70 40.49
C PRO A 494 12.68 8.87 41.58
N ASN A 495 11.57 8.19 41.24
CA ASN A 495 10.82 7.31 42.16
C ASN A 495 11.27 5.83 42.12
N ARG A 496 12.47 5.53 41.59
CA ARG A 496 12.96 4.15 41.51
C ARG A 496 13.58 3.72 42.85
N LYS A 497 13.15 2.57 43.40
CA LYS A 497 13.71 2.01 44.65
C LYS A 497 15.24 1.93 44.55
N GLY A 498 15.92 2.46 45.56
CA GLY A 498 17.38 2.53 45.64
C GLY A 498 17.98 3.86 45.16
N PHE A 499 17.26 4.68 44.39
CA PHE A 499 17.73 6.02 44.01
C PHE A 499 17.60 7.00 45.19
N PRO A 500 18.57 7.91 45.42
CA PRO A 500 18.55 8.80 46.59
C PRO A 500 17.58 9.97 46.41
N ASN A 501 16.59 10.07 47.31
CA ASN A 501 15.63 11.19 47.33
C ASN A 501 16.31 12.59 47.40
N VAL A 502 17.52 12.68 47.96
CA VAL A 502 18.27 13.94 48.15
C VAL A 502 18.72 14.58 46.82
N THR A 503 18.88 13.80 45.75
CA THR A 503 19.20 14.31 44.39
C THR A 503 17.95 14.61 43.56
N VAL A 504 16.75 14.32 44.07
CA VAL A 504 15.49 14.60 43.36
C VAL A 504 15.19 16.10 43.43
N ILE A 505 15.13 16.74 42.26
CA ILE A 505 14.81 18.17 42.13
C ILE A 505 13.30 18.32 42.27
N THR A 506 12.86 18.78 43.43
CA THR A 506 11.44 19.09 43.73
C THR A 506 11.02 20.40 43.07
N LYS A 507 9.71 20.65 42.91
CA LYS A 507 9.19 21.93 42.38
C LYS A 507 9.67 23.16 43.17
N ALA A 508 9.87 23.02 44.48
CA ALA A 508 10.41 24.10 45.31
C ALA A 508 11.90 24.33 44.99
N ARG A 509 12.70 23.26 44.95
CA ARG A 509 14.13 23.36 44.64
C ARG A 509 14.39 23.87 43.21
N GLN A 510 13.54 23.49 42.25
CA GLN A 510 13.62 23.93 40.85
C GLN A 510 13.46 25.47 40.69
N ARG A 511 12.81 26.16 41.63
CA ARG A 511 12.73 27.64 41.61
C ARG A 511 14.04 28.32 42.03
N ASN A 512 14.89 27.58 42.74
CA ASN A 512 16.11 28.07 43.37
C ASN A 512 17.36 27.39 42.77
N MET A 513 17.26 26.89 41.53
CA MET A 513 18.35 26.27 40.78
C MET A 513 18.40 26.85 39.37
N SER A 514 19.60 27.25 38.93
CA SER A 514 19.86 27.72 37.57
C SER A 514 19.85 26.56 36.58
N ARG A 515 19.51 26.85 35.31
CA ARG A 515 19.62 25.88 34.23
C ARG A 515 21.08 25.49 34.02
N GLY A 516 21.39 24.20 34.06
CA GLY A 516 22.74 23.64 34.01
C GLY A 516 23.24 23.08 35.34
N GLU A 517 22.69 23.51 36.47
CA GLU A 517 23.05 22.99 37.79
C GLU A 517 22.66 21.52 37.98
N TYR A 518 23.42 20.81 38.81
CA TYR A 518 23.13 19.43 39.19
C TYR A 518 23.51 19.09 40.63
N LEU A 519 22.86 18.04 41.12
CA LEU A 519 23.00 17.47 42.46
C LEU A 519 23.47 16.03 42.32
N TRP A 520 24.31 15.55 43.23
CA TRP A 520 24.78 14.16 43.20
C TRP A 520 24.94 13.54 44.59
N ARG A 521 24.94 12.21 44.64
CA ARG A 521 25.33 11.36 45.77
C ARG A 521 25.99 10.09 45.23
N CYS A 522 26.89 9.47 46.01
CA CYS A 522 27.59 8.25 45.60
C CYS A 522 27.59 7.15 46.68
N ASP A 523 27.65 5.90 46.24
CA ASP A 523 27.82 4.69 47.06
C ASP A 523 28.94 3.85 46.42
N GLY A 524 30.17 4.09 46.87
CA GLY A 524 31.37 3.67 46.14
C GLY A 524 31.43 4.31 44.74
N HIS A 525 31.78 3.53 43.71
CA HIS A 525 31.77 3.96 42.31
C HIS A 525 30.36 4.34 41.79
N LEU A 526 29.27 3.97 42.49
CA LEU A 526 27.92 4.22 42.01
C LEU A 526 27.49 5.66 42.28
N VAL A 527 27.49 6.51 41.26
CA VAL A 527 27.06 7.91 41.33
C VAL A 527 25.64 8.08 40.81
N ALA A 528 24.77 8.66 41.62
CA ALA A 528 23.42 9.10 41.28
C ALA A 528 23.38 10.62 41.12
N MET A 529 22.81 11.11 40.02
CA MET A 529 22.81 12.54 39.66
C MET A 529 21.40 13.03 39.31
N GLY A 530 21.09 14.29 39.62
CA GLY A 530 19.89 15.01 39.20
C GLY A 530 20.27 16.39 38.66
N TRP A 531 20.01 16.65 37.38
CA TRP A 531 20.47 17.82 36.62
C TRP A 531 19.29 18.60 36.03
N LEU A 532 19.41 19.93 35.98
CA LEU A 532 18.36 20.83 35.52
C LEU A 532 18.62 21.37 34.10
N ASP A 533 18.14 20.66 33.09
CA ASP A 533 17.88 21.26 31.76
C ASP A 533 16.51 21.99 31.79
N LYS A 534 15.83 22.14 30.65
CA LYS A 534 14.44 22.63 30.56
C LYS A 534 13.44 21.83 31.43
N ARG A 535 13.83 20.63 31.89
CA ARG A 535 13.17 19.81 32.92
C ARG A 535 14.24 19.04 33.70
N PRO A 536 14.00 18.62 34.96
CA PRO A 536 14.89 17.73 35.69
C PRO A 536 15.13 16.41 34.95
N VAL A 537 16.41 16.06 34.77
CA VAL A 537 16.91 14.80 34.24
C VAL A 537 17.66 14.07 35.35
N TYR A 538 17.47 12.76 35.47
CA TYR A 538 18.13 11.95 36.49
C TYR A 538 18.98 10.88 35.82
N LEU A 539 20.20 10.70 36.31
CA LEU A 539 21.21 9.77 35.78
C LEU A 539 21.71 8.84 36.90
N LEU A 540 22.16 7.65 36.50
CA LEU A 540 22.92 6.73 37.34
C LEU A 540 24.14 6.24 36.55
N SER A 541 25.30 6.18 37.21
CA SER A 541 26.61 5.95 36.58
C SER A 541 27.52 5.13 37.50
N THR A 542 28.28 4.18 36.96
CA THR A 542 29.54 3.67 37.55
C THR A 542 30.78 4.01 36.71
N VAL A 543 30.59 4.56 35.50
CA VAL A 543 31.68 5.02 34.61
C VAL A 543 32.28 6.34 35.10
N HIS A 544 31.43 7.33 35.38
CA HIS A 544 31.83 8.73 35.56
C HIS A 544 31.86 9.13 37.04
N PRO A 545 32.85 9.95 37.47
CA PRO A 545 32.79 10.69 38.73
C PRO A 545 31.64 11.71 38.73
N PRO A 546 31.27 12.29 39.90
CA PRO A 546 30.24 13.32 39.98
C PRO A 546 30.60 14.61 39.24
N SER A 547 31.88 14.97 39.20
CA SER A 547 32.43 16.18 38.58
C SER A 547 33.84 15.90 38.06
N THR A 548 34.35 16.78 37.21
CA THR A 548 35.68 16.75 36.60
C THR A 548 36.30 18.14 36.69
N ASP A 549 37.64 18.23 36.71
CA ASP A 549 38.37 19.50 36.88
C ASP A 549 38.06 20.49 35.74
N VAL A 550 37.87 19.97 34.52
CA VAL A 550 37.28 20.71 33.40
C VAL A 550 35.75 20.58 33.46
N PRO A 551 34.99 21.70 33.50
CA PRO A 551 33.53 21.65 33.49
C PRO A 551 32.95 21.06 32.20
N THR A 552 32.21 19.96 32.30
CA THR A 552 31.52 19.35 31.15
C THR A 552 30.30 20.15 30.70
N THR A 553 30.17 20.36 29.39
CA THR A 553 29.05 21.08 28.78
C THR A 553 28.48 20.34 27.57
N ILE A 554 27.24 20.67 27.20
CA ILE A 554 26.59 20.18 25.99
C ILE A 554 25.92 21.31 25.19
N PRO A 555 25.91 21.25 23.85
CA PRO A 555 25.30 22.28 23.04
C PRO A 555 23.76 22.25 23.17
N ARG A 556 23.16 23.39 23.54
CA ARG A 556 21.72 23.58 23.64
C ARG A 556 21.28 24.84 22.89
N ARG A 557 20.04 24.81 22.34
CA ARG A 557 19.43 25.93 21.62
C ARG A 557 18.36 26.61 22.47
N GLU A 558 18.42 27.94 22.54
CA GLU A 558 17.38 28.79 23.11
C GLU A 558 16.65 29.53 21.97
N GLY A 559 15.32 29.50 22.01
CA GLY A 559 14.46 30.03 20.93
C GLY A 559 14.90 29.58 19.53
N ARG A 560 15.05 30.57 18.64
CA ARG A 560 15.60 30.40 17.27
C ARG A 560 17.12 30.67 17.18
N GLY A 561 17.79 31.02 18.28
CA GLY A 561 19.20 31.46 18.29
C GLY A 561 20.23 30.36 17.96
N GLN A 562 21.51 30.66 18.12
CA GLN A 562 22.58 29.68 17.94
C GLN A 562 22.59 28.62 19.07
N ARG A 563 23.47 27.62 18.97
CA ARG A 563 23.70 26.62 20.04
C ARG A 563 24.77 27.16 21.00
N GLN A 564 24.44 27.26 22.28
CA GLN A 564 25.37 27.65 23.34
C GLN A 564 25.75 26.44 24.21
N PRO A 565 26.95 26.43 24.84
CA PRO A 565 27.33 25.40 25.80
C PRO A 565 26.54 25.56 27.10
N LEU A 566 25.83 24.51 27.52
CA LEU A 566 25.15 24.45 28.82
C LEU A 566 25.90 23.47 29.75
N PRO A 567 26.25 23.86 30.99
CA PRO A 567 26.83 22.94 31.97
C PRO A 567 25.96 21.71 32.24
N CYS A 568 26.61 20.57 32.45
CA CYS A 568 25.96 19.30 32.78
C CYS A 568 26.90 18.35 33.53
N PRO A 569 26.40 17.28 34.18
CA PRO A 569 27.26 16.24 34.73
C PRO A 569 28.04 15.53 33.61
N PRO A 570 29.25 14.98 33.88
CA PRO A 570 30.03 14.27 32.87
C PRO A 570 29.25 13.12 32.22
N ALA A 571 28.49 12.36 33.02
CA ALA A 571 27.63 11.26 32.56
C ALA A 571 26.56 11.67 31.53
N GLN A 572 26.18 12.95 31.46
CA GLN A 572 25.21 13.44 30.48
C GLN A 572 25.84 13.62 29.08
N VAL A 573 27.14 13.89 28.99
CA VAL A 573 27.86 14.02 27.72
C VAL A 573 27.89 12.67 27.01
N ASP A 574 28.47 11.67 27.68
CA ASP A 574 28.68 10.34 27.11
C ASP A 574 27.37 9.57 26.93
N TYR A 575 26.40 9.71 27.83
CA TYR A 575 25.06 9.15 27.59
C TYR A 575 24.41 9.71 26.32
N GLN A 576 24.59 11.01 26.04
CA GLN A 576 24.06 11.62 24.81
C GLN A 576 24.87 11.20 23.56
N LYS A 577 26.15 10.85 23.70
CA LYS A 577 26.98 10.34 22.60
C LYS A 577 26.67 8.86 22.26
N PHE A 578 26.64 7.99 23.27
CA PHE A 578 26.78 6.54 23.08
C PHE A 578 25.48 5.73 23.21
N MET A 579 24.41 6.25 23.83
CA MET A 579 23.15 5.50 23.96
C MET A 579 22.50 5.13 22.60
N GLY A 580 22.76 5.92 21.56
CA GLY A 580 22.14 5.77 20.24
C GLY A 580 22.64 4.62 19.35
N GLY A 581 23.61 3.80 19.78
CA GLY A 581 24.22 2.77 18.93
C GLY A 581 23.24 1.75 18.33
N VAL A 582 22.22 1.34 19.10
CA VAL A 582 21.14 0.47 18.60
C VAL A 582 20.24 1.20 17.61
N ASP A 583 19.86 2.47 17.85
CA ASP A 583 19.04 3.24 16.90
C ASP A 583 19.80 3.58 15.60
N LEU A 584 21.14 3.71 15.65
CA LEU A 584 22.03 3.84 14.48
C LEU A 584 21.99 2.56 13.61
N ALA A 585 22.11 1.38 14.23
CA ALA A 585 21.90 0.12 13.55
C ALA A 585 20.48 0.05 12.95
N ASP A 586 19.46 0.38 13.76
CA ASP A 586 18.06 0.39 13.36
C ASP A 586 17.78 1.38 12.21
N GLN A 587 18.57 2.45 12.05
CA GLN A 587 18.50 3.35 10.90
C GLN A 587 19.10 2.68 9.64
N MET A 588 20.29 2.09 9.75
CA MET A 588 20.98 1.46 8.63
C MET A 588 20.24 0.24 8.06
N LEU A 589 19.69 -0.63 8.93
CA LEU A 589 18.95 -1.84 8.55
C LEU A 589 17.68 -1.50 7.73
N LYS A 590 16.98 -0.43 8.10
CA LYS A 590 15.70 -0.04 7.49
C LYS A 590 15.84 0.50 6.05
N SER A 591 16.94 1.20 5.73
CA SER A 591 17.11 1.90 4.45
C SER A 591 16.96 1.02 3.22
N PHE A 592 17.39 -0.25 3.29
CA PHE A 592 17.31 -1.22 2.20
C PHE A 592 16.75 -2.57 2.69
N SER A 593 15.70 -2.54 3.51
CA SER A 593 15.21 -3.74 4.22
C SER A 593 14.71 -4.84 3.27
N VAL A 594 15.27 -6.05 3.39
CA VAL A 594 14.82 -7.26 2.69
C VAL A 594 13.51 -7.81 3.28
N ILE A 595 13.10 -7.36 4.47
CA ILE A 595 11.87 -7.84 5.13
C ILE A 595 10.63 -7.45 4.31
N ARG A 596 9.88 -8.47 3.86
CA ARG A 596 8.66 -8.35 3.04
C ARG A 596 7.36 -8.47 3.84
N LYS A 597 6.23 -8.16 3.20
CA LYS A 597 4.88 -8.48 3.70
C LYS A 597 4.73 -10.01 3.71
N SER A 598 4.51 -10.60 4.89
CA SER A 598 4.41 -12.05 5.09
C SER A 598 3.54 -12.36 6.30
N HIS A 599 2.74 -13.41 6.20
CA HIS A 599 1.99 -14.00 7.32
C HIS A 599 2.88 -14.95 8.14
N LYS A 600 3.82 -15.68 7.49
CA LYS A 600 4.85 -16.49 8.17
C LYS A 600 5.81 -15.54 8.92
N ALA A 601 5.68 -15.46 10.24
CA ALA A 601 6.45 -14.54 11.09
C ALA A 601 7.96 -14.83 11.08
N TRP A 602 8.33 -16.12 11.12
CA TRP A 602 9.73 -16.58 11.13
C TRP A 602 10.52 -16.10 9.90
N LYS A 603 9.90 -16.00 8.71
CA LYS A 603 10.54 -15.45 7.49
C LYS A 603 11.01 -13.99 7.66
N LYS A 604 10.47 -13.25 8.63
CA LYS A 604 10.91 -11.87 8.94
C LYS A 604 12.08 -11.83 9.91
N LEU A 605 12.20 -12.81 10.80
CA LEU A 605 13.38 -12.98 11.65
C LEU A 605 14.58 -13.47 10.82
N PHE A 606 14.35 -14.33 9.82
CA PHE A 606 15.35 -14.63 8.79
C PHE A 606 15.84 -13.35 8.09
N GLY A 607 14.90 -12.51 7.62
CA GLY A 607 15.23 -11.23 7.00
C GLY A 607 16.04 -10.29 7.91
N TYR A 608 15.70 -10.21 9.19
CA TYR A 608 16.46 -9.45 10.19
C TYR A 608 17.89 -10.00 10.37
N GLY A 609 18.06 -11.33 10.50
CA GLY A 609 19.40 -11.93 10.62
C GLY A 609 20.27 -11.69 9.38
N LEU A 610 19.68 -11.79 8.18
CA LEU A 610 20.35 -11.43 6.92
C LEU A 610 20.72 -9.94 6.86
N GLU A 611 19.85 -9.04 7.33
CA GLU A 611 20.15 -7.60 7.43
C GLU A 611 21.28 -7.31 8.44
N VAL A 612 21.34 -8.04 9.56
CA VAL A 612 22.43 -7.98 10.55
C VAL A 612 23.76 -8.44 9.94
N CYS A 613 23.81 -9.58 9.24
CA CYS A 613 25.01 -10.02 8.54
C CYS A 613 25.50 -8.94 7.57
N LEU A 614 24.61 -8.37 6.74
CA LEU A 614 24.97 -7.32 5.77
C LEU A 614 25.53 -6.06 6.44
N LEU A 615 24.91 -5.58 7.53
CA LEU A 615 25.39 -4.41 8.28
C LEU A 615 26.75 -4.67 8.94
N ASN A 616 26.88 -5.79 9.64
CA ASN A 616 28.09 -6.12 10.38
C ASN A 616 29.27 -6.38 9.43
N SER A 617 29.07 -7.05 8.29
CA SER A 617 30.10 -7.21 7.26
C SER A 617 30.57 -5.89 6.66
N PHE A 618 29.66 -4.91 6.51
CA PHE A 618 30.01 -3.56 6.06
C PHE A 618 30.87 -2.81 7.10
N ILE A 619 30.55 -2.95 8.39
CA ILE A 619 31.34 -2.38 9.49
C ILE A 619 32.72 -3.05 9.59
N ILE A 620 32.78 -4.39 9.46
CA ILE A 620 34.03 -5.15 9.41
C ILE A 620 34.91 -4.65 8.26
N MET A 621 34.37 -4.57 7.04
CA MET A 621 35.09 -4.03 5.88
C MET A 621 35.57 -2.60 6.13
N ARG A 622 34.77 -1.72 6.74
CA ARG A 622 35.18 -0.34 7.04
C ARG A 622 36.25 -0.22 8.12
N LYS A 623 36.31 -1.14 9.09
CA LYS A 623 37.40 -1.18 10.09
C LYS A 623 38.66 -1.86 9.55
N ALA A 624 38.53 -2.91 8.72
CA ALA A 624 39.65 -3.54 8.03
C ALA A 624 40.29 -2.64 6.96
N ASN A 625 39.46 -1.80 6.30
CA ASN A 625 39.87 -0.96 5.18
C ASN A 625 39.54 0.54 5.48
N PRO A 626 40.19 1.23 6.44
CA PRO A 626 39.79 2.58 6.87
C PRO A 626 39.78 3.65 5.77
N ALA A 627 40.61 3.49 4.73
CA ALA A 627 40.63 4.36 3.56
C ALA A 627 39.39 4.22 2.65
N SER A 628 38.58 3.18 2.82
CA SER A 628 37.40 2.92 1.99
C SER A 628 36.27 3.91 2.29
N LYS A 629 35.98 4.76 1.31
CA LYS A 629 34.81 5.68 1.30
C LYS A 629 33.54 5.01 0.75
N GLN A 630 33.52 3.68 0.62
CA GLN A 630 32.39 2.95 0.04
C GLN A 630 31.12 3.08 0.91
N GLN A 631 29.99 3.38 0.26
CA GLN A 631 28.69 3.49 0.92
C GLN A 631 27.99 2.11 1.04
N PHE A 632 27.17 1.94 2.08
CA PHE A 632 26.45 0.70 2.37
C PHE A 632 25.59 0.19 1.20
N LEU A 633 24.97 1.10 0.44
CA LEU A 633 24.23 0.74 -0.77
C LEU A 633 25.13 0.05 -1.81
N ARG A 634 26.32 0.61 -2.09
CA ARG A 634 27.24 0.03 -3.08
C ARG A 634 27.82 -1.30 -2.61
N PHE A 635 28.13 -1.42 -1.31
CA PHE A 635 28.55 -2.68 -0.68
C PHE A 635 27.50 -3.78 -0.91
N ARG A 636 26.22 -3.49 -0.63
CA ARG A 636 25.12 -4.44 -0.82
C ARG A 636 24.86 -4.78 -2.29
N ILE A 637 25.00 -3.82 -3.21
CA ILE A 637 24.93 -4.07 -4.66
C ILE A 637 26.05 -5.03 -5.09
N ASN A 638 27.26 -4.85 -4.57
CA ASN A 638 28.41 -5.68 -4.94
C ASN A 638 28.32 -7.11 -4.33
N ILE A 639 27.86 -7.27 -3.08
CA ILE A 639 27.51 -8.61 -2.53
C ILE A 639 26.44 -9.27 -3.39
N ALA A 640 25.35 -8.57 -3.70
CA ALA A 640 24.25 -9.14 -4.47
C ALA A 640 24.71 -9.58 -5.88
N ARG A 641 25.61 -8.81 -6.51
CA ARG A 641 26.30 -9.20 -7.76
C ARG A 641 27.18 -10.44 -7.55
N GLN A 642 28.01 -10.49 -6.52
CA GLN A 642 28.93 -11.61 -6.25
C GLN A 642 28.21 -12.91 -5.81
N LEU A 643 26.94 -12.83 -5.43
CA LEU A 643 26.05 -13.98 -5.17
C LEU A 643 25.25 -14.47 -6.41
N ILE A 644 25.24 -13.71 -7.52
CA ILE A 644 24.55 -14.08 -8.78
C ILE A 644 25.51 -14.15 -9.99
N ALA A 645 26.75 -13.68 -9.85
CA ALA A 645 27.73 -13.57 -10.93
C ALA A 645 28.05 -14.94 -11.54
N GLY A 646 28.03 -15.00 -12.88
CA GLY A 646 28.30 -16.23 -13.65
C GLY A 646 27.22 -17.31 -13.55
N GLN A 647 26.13 -17.10 -12.80
CA GLN A 647 25.11 -18.12 -12.55
C GLN A 647 23.78 -17.80 -13.26
N SER A 648 23.30 -18.76 -14.05
CA SER A 648 21.97 -18.73 -14.66
C SER A 648 21.28 -20.08 -14.41
N PHE A 649 20.18 -20.06 -13.66
CA PHE A 649 19.38 -21.24 -13.33
C PHE A 649 18.19 -21.39 -14.30
N ARG A 650 18.39 -20.97 -15.56
CA ARG A 650 17.44 -21.18 -16.65
C ARG A 650 17.95 -22.28 -17.58
N SER A 651 17.18 -23.36 -17.75
CA SER A 651 17.48 -24.46 -18.68
C SER A 651 17.59 -24.04 -20.16
N ARG A 652 17.08 -22.86 -20.48
CA ARG A 652 17.46 -22.05 -21.65
C ARG A 652 17.66 -20.64 -21.15
N ILE A 653 18.78 -19.99 -21.50
CA ILE A 653 18.85 -18.52 -21.42
C ILE A 653 17.58 -18.01 -22.09
N GLY A 654 16.87 -17.06 -21.47
CA GLY A 654 15.72 -16.48 -22.13
C GLY A 654 16.16 -15.96 -23.50
N ARG A 655 15.28 -15.99 -24.51
CA ARG A 655 15.45 -14.97 -25.57
C ARG A 655 15.59 -13.66 -24.81
N ARG A 656 16.62 -12.86 -25.12
CA ARG A 656 16.67 -11.45 -24.68
C ARG A 656 15.26 -10.89 -24.91
N ILE A 657 14.83 -9.93 -24.08
CA ILE A 657 13.73 -9.06 -24.50
C ILE A 657 14.05 -8.68 -25.94
N SER A 658 13.19 -9.05 -26.88
CA SER A 658 13.38 -8.61 -28.25
C SER A 658 13.40 -7.10 -28.16
N GLN A 659 14.55 -6.49 -28.46
CA GLN A 659 14.61 -5.06 -28.72
C GLN A 659 13.39 -4.72 -29.57
N GLN A 660 12.75 -3.59 -29.29
CA GLN A 660 11.68 -3.12 -30.17
C GLN A 660 12.22 -3.19 -31.60
N LEU A 661 11.42 -3.74 -32.51
CA LEU A 661 11.88 -4.12 -33.85
C LEU A 661 12.53 -2.91 -34.57
N SER A 662 12.05 -1.71 -34.25
CA SER A 662 12.64 -0.39 -34.53
C SER A 662 14.18 -0.29 -34.42
N GLU A 663 14.83 -0.86 -33.40
CA GLU A 663 16.30 -0.71 -33.21
C GLU A 663 17.16 -1.79 -33.91
N VAL A 664 16.57 -2.93 -34.26
CA VAL A 664 17.33 -4.07 -34.83
C VAL A 664 17.05 -4.21 -36.32
N ASP A 665 15.85 -3.86 -36.76
CA ASP A 665 15.45 -4.00 -38.15
C ASP A 665 15.88 -2.78 -38.98
N THR A 666 16.07 -1.60 -38.38
CA THR A 666 16.71 -0.42 -39.03
C THR A 666 18.20 -0.60 -39.37
N LEU A 667 18.79 -1.76 -39.05
CA LEU A 667 20.09 -2.21 -39.56
C LEU A 667 20.02 -3.50 -40.40
N ARG A 668 18.90 -4.24 -40.37
CA ARG A 668 18.69 -5.48 -41.15
C ARG A 668 17.89 -5.28 -42.44
N LEU A 669 17.02 -4.29 -42.49
CA LEU A 669 16.25 -3.93 -43.68
C LEU A 669 17.11 -3.20 -44.73
N ASN A 670 18.34 -2.81 -44.37
CA ASN A 670 19.21 -1.93 -45.17
C ASN A 670 19.96 -2.67 -46.31
N GLY A 671 19.32 -3.69 -46.92
CA GLY A 671 19.59 -4.23 -48.26
C GLY A 671 20.98 -4.81 -48.60
N LYS A 672 22.00 -4.73 -47.73
CA LYS A 672 23.40 -4.97 -48.12
C LYS A 672 24.24 -5.91 -47.26
N TYR A 673 23.84 -6.26 -46.02
CA TYR A 673 24.76 -6.95 -45.09
C TYR A 673 24.26 -8.28 -44.51
N HIS A 674 24.78 -9.33 -45.16
CA HIS A 674 25.10 -10.69 -44.70
C HIS A 674 24.01 -11.78 -44.65
N PRO A 675 24.33 -12.99 -45.19
CA PRO A 675 23.61 -14.21 -44.86
C PRO A 675 23.95 -14.64 -43.42
N LEU A 676 23.08 -15.44 -42.81
CA LEU A 676 23.38 -16.16 -41.57
C LEU A 676 23.74 -17.60 -41.91
N GLU A 677 24.91 -18.06 -41.44
CA GLU A 677 25.25 -19.47 -41.45
C GLU A 677 24.23 -20.27 -40.63
N PHE A 678 23.82 -21.42 -41.17
CA PHE A 678 22.99 -22.36 -40.43
C PHE A 678 23.84 -23.06 -39.37
N THR A 679 23.43 -22.92 -38.11
CA THR A 679 23.89 -23.79 -37.02
C THR A 679 22.70 -24.64 -36.56
N ASP A 680 22.93 -25.92 -36.23
CA ASP A 680 21.89 -26.91 -35.88
C ASP A 680 20.97 -26.51 -34.71
N SER A 681 21.33 -25.45 -33.99
CA SER A 681 20.62 -24.87 -32.85
C SER A 681 19.31 -24.15 -33.21
N ARG A 682 19.11 -23.74 -34.47
CA ARG A 682 17.91 -23.00 -34.92
C ARG A 682 17.10 -23.81 -35.94
N ARG A 683 15.95 -24.35 -35.52
CA ARG A 683 15.05 -25.13 -36.38
C ARG A 683 13.73 -24.44 -36.74
N ASP A 684 13.34 -23.37 -36.03
CA ASP A 684 12.10 -22.63 -36.29
C ASP A 684 12.37 -21.14 -36.59
N CYS A 685 11.73 -20.59 -37.62
CA CYS A 685 11.70 -19.15 -37.88
C CYS A 685 11.00 -18.40 -36.73
N VAL A 686 11.52 -17.22 -36.35
CA VAL A 686 10.96 -16.39 -35.25
C VAL A 686 9.54 -15.93 -35.52
N VAL A 687 9.21 -15.64 -36.78
CA VAL A 687 7.86 -15.24 -37.23
C VAL A 687 6.93 -16.45 -37.22
N CYS A 688 7.28 -17.52 -37.96
CA CYS A 688 6.45 -18.72 -38.06
C CYS A 688 6.18 -19.36 -36.69
N ALA A 689 7.16 -19.39 -35.78
CA ALA A 689 6.99 -19.93 -34.43
C ALA A 689 6.04 -19.13 -33.52
N LYS A 690 5.70 -17.88 -33.88
CA LYS A 690 4.72 -17.04 -33.17
C LYS A 690 3.36 -17.02 -33.88
N VAL A 691 3.34 -16.90 -35.21
CA VAL A 691 2.11 -16.78 -36.02
C VAL A 691 1.47 -18.15 -36.26
N VAL A 692 2.26 -19.19 -36.54
CA VAL A 692 1.77 -20.52 -36.95
C VAL A 692 1.44 -21.40 -35.74
N LYS A 693 0.38 -20.98 -35.04
CA LYS A 693 -0.54 -21.87 -34.33
C LYS A 693 -1.74 -22.23 -35.23
N VAL A 694 -1.45 -22.53 -36.50
CA VAL A 694 -2.40 -23.18 -37.42
C VAL A 694 -2.99 -24.42 -36.74
N GLN A 695 -4.30 -24.56 -36.89
CA GLN A 695 -5.11 -25.59 -36.25
C GLN A 695 -4.70 -27.00 -36.76
N GLY A 696 -4.85 -28.02 -35.93
CA GLY A 696 -4.72 -29.44 -36.31
C GLY A 696 -3.30 -30.04 -36.41
N LEU A 697 -2.31 -29.31 -36.94
CA LEU A 697 -1.00 -29.92 -37.30
C LEU A 697 -0.14 -30.40 -36.12
N HIS A 698 0.37 -31.62 -36.25
CA HIS A 698 1.12 -32.34 -35.23
C HIS A 698 2.62 -31.96 -35.22
N ARG A 699 3.28 -32.20 -34.09
CA ARG A 699 4.62 -31.63 -33.82
C ARG A 699 5.73 -32.12 -34.77
N ASN A 700 5.56 -33.28 -35.38
CA ASN A 700 6.57 -33.92 -36.24
C ASN A 700 6.50 -33.46 -37.71
N GLU A 701 5.41 -32.81 -38.12
CA GLU A 701 5.20 -32.35 -39.50
C GLU A 701 5.92 -31.03 -39.75
N ARG A 702 5.98 -30.18 -38.71
CA ARG A 702 6.67 -28.86 -38.70
C ARG A 702 8.15 -28.94 -39.09
N SER A 703 8.80 -30.09 -38.95
CA SER A 703 10.21 -30.31 -39.32
C SER A 703 10.45 -30.72 -40.78
N LYS A 704 9.41 -30.81 -41.62
CA LYS A 704 9.53 -31.13 -43.06
C LYS A 704 9.16 -29.98 -44.01
N SER A 705 8.50 -28.93 -43.51
CA SER A 705 8.11 -27.75 -44.31
C SER A 705 9.30 -26.79 -44.52
N ALA A 706 10.27 -27.21 -45.34
CA ALA A 706 11.49 -26.45 -45.66
C ALA A 706 11.35 -25.65 -46.98
N VAL A 707 10.23 -24.94 -47.17
CA VAL A 707 9.93 -24.13 -48.36
C VAL A 707 9.30 -22.80 -47.95
N GLN A 708 9.83 -21.72 -48.53
CA GLN A 708 9.25 -20.39 -48.75
C GLN A 708 8.35 -19.79 -47.64
N CYS A 709 8.87 -18.79 -46.93
CA CYS A 709 8.07 -17.86 -46.12
C CYS A 709 8.15 -16.48 -46.76
N GLU A 710 7.19 -16.16 -47.63
CA GLU A 710 7.01 -14.82 -48.19
C GLU A 710 6.42 -13.90 -47.11
N VAL A 711 7.31 -13.22 -46.40
CA VAL A 711 6.93 -12.21 -45.41
C VAL A 711 6.44 -10.99 -46.16
N CYS A 712 5.13 -10.75 -46.11
CA CYS A 712 4.50 -9.59 -46.72
C CYS A 712 5.11 -8.29 -46.18
N ALA A 713 5.66 -7.47 -47.07
CA ALA A 713 5.93 -6.07 -46.80
C ALA A 713 4.72 -5.27 -47.27
N PHE A 714 4.00 -4.64 -46.35
CA PHE A 714 2.94 -3.69 -46.68
C PHE A 714 2.99 -2.46 -45.78
N GLU A 715 2.87 -1.31 -46.43
CA GLU A 715 2.39 -0.08 -45.81
C GLU A 715 0.91 -0.27 -45.42
N GLY A 716 0.39 0.57 -44.53
CA GLY A 716 -0.81 0.24 -43.75
C GLY A 716 -2.14 0.19 -44.53
N GLU A 717 -2.51 -0.98 -45.06
CA GLU A 717 -3.88 -1.25 -45.54
C GLU A 717 -4.30 -2.74 -45.42
N ASP A 718 -4.04 -3.39 -44.27
CA ASP A 718 -4.55 -4.76 -44.00
C ASP A 718 -4.72 -5.06 -42.49
N VAL A 719 -5.98 -5.14 -42.02
CA VAL A 719 -6.33 -5.61 -40.66
C VAL A 719 -7.62 -6.42 -40.74
N THR A 720 -7.52 -7.74 -40.51
CA THR A 720 -8.68 -8.63 -40.55
C THR A 720 -9.51 -8.57 -39.27
N HIS A 721 -10.84 -8.67 -39.43
CA HIS A 721 -11.77 -8.73 -38.32
C HIS A 721 -11.86 -10.15 -37.74
N VAL A 722 -12.07 -10.27 -36.43
CA VAL A 722 -12.13 -11.58 -35.76
C VAL A 722 -13.33 -12.40 -36.24
N GLU A 723 -14.45 -11.72 -36.52
CA GLU A 723 -15.69 -12.31 -37.04
C GLU A 723 -15.79 -12.20 -38.58
N GLY A 724 -14.65 -12.24 -39.28
CA GLY A 724 -14.54 -12.20 -40.74
C GLY A 724 -14.76 -10.81 -41.34
N ASP A 725 -16.02 -10.41 -41.45
CA ASP A 725 -16.44 -9.06 -41.86
C ASP A 725 -16.76 -8.19 -40.64
N VAL A 726 -16.56 -6.88 -40.75
CA VAL A 726 -16.85 -5.92 -39.67
C VAL A 726 -18.32 -5.47 -39.77
N ASN A 727 -19.06 -5.62 -38.67
CA ASN A 727 -20.44 -5.15 -38.57
C ASN A 727 -20.65 -4.57 -37.15
N PRO A 728 -20.52 -3.23 -36.99
CA PRO A 728 -20.63 -2.56 -35.70
C PRO A 728 -21.88 -2.91 -34.88
N VAL A 729 -23.00 -3.20 -35.53
CA VAL A 729 -24.28 -3.54 -34.87
C VAL A 729 -24.22 -4.93 -34.23
N ARG A 730 -23.72 -5.94 -34.96
CA ARG A 730 -23.46 -7.28 -34.40
C ARG A 730 -22.39 -7.22 -33.30
N ASP A 731 -21.38 -6.38 -33.47
CA ASP A 731 -20.28 -6.25 -32.53
C ASP A 731 -20.76 -5.61 -31.19
N LEU A 732 -21.70 -4.66 -31.26
CA LEU A 732 -22.46 -4.12 -30.12
C LEU A 732 -23.25 -5.22 -29.38
N GLU A 733 -23.98 -6.05 -30.11
CA GLU A 733 -24.80 -7.15 -29.57
C GLU A 733 -23.95 -8.21 -28.86
N ILE A 734 -22.82 -8.62 -29.45
CA ILE A 734 -21.88 -9.58 -28.83
C ILE A 734 -21.43 -9.06 -27.46
N ILE A 735 -20.97 -7.81 -27.38
CA ILE A 735 -20.51 -7.24 -26.10
C ILE A 735 -21.67 -7.09 -25.10
N SER A 736 -22.86 -6.72 -25.56
CA SER A 736 -24.04 -6.61 -24.69
C SER A 736 -24.42 -7.96 -24.07
N GLU A 737 -24.53 -9.00 -24.90
CA GLU A 737 -24.95 -10.33 -24.48
C GLU A 737 -23.91 -11.03 -23.59
N GLU A 738 -22.61 -10.84 -23.85
CA GLU A 738 -21.53 -11.36 -23.00
C GLU A 738 -21.55 -10.77 -21.58
N LEU A 739 -21.88 -9.48 -21.43
CA LEU A 739 -22.07 -8.86 -20.12
C LEU A 739 -23.34 -9.39 -19.42
N ARG A 740 -24.45 -9.52 -20.16
CA ARG A 740 -25.73 -10.03 -19.63
C ARG A 740 -25.60 -11.47 -19.12
N LYS A 741 -25.08 -12.39 -19.94
CA LYS A 741 -24.93 -13.81 -19.56
C LYS A 741 -24.03 -14.01 -18.33
N LYS A 742 -23.00 -13.17 -18.15
CA LYS A 742 -22.13 -13.26 -16.96
C LYS A 742 -22.83 -12.80 -15.67
N ASP A 743 -23.68 -11.79 -15.74
CA ASP A 743 -24.57 -11.42 -14.64
C ASP A 743 -25.64 -12.50 -14.38
N GLU A 744 -26.20 -13.11 -15.44
CA GLU A 744 -27.16 -14.20 -15.35
C GLU A 744 -26.60 -15.39 -14.55
N GLU A 745 -25.41 -15.88 -14.94
CA GLU A 745 -24.68 -16.95 -14.24
C GLU A 745 -24.44 -16.62 -12.76
N TYR A 746 -23.96 -15.41 -12.48
CA TYR A 746 -23.70 -14.94 -11.12
C TYR A 746 -24.99 -14.89 -10.28
N LEU A 747 -26.08 -14.32 -10.83
CA LEU A 747 -27.35 -14.15 -10.15
C LEU A 747 -28.03 -15.50 -9.88
N LYS A 748 -27.99 -16.43 -10.85
CA LYS A 748 -28.45 -17.82 -10.72
C LYS A 748 -27.83 -18.48 -9.49
N ASP A 749 -26.52 -18.35 -9.34
CA ASP A 749 -25.79 -18.87 -8.20
C ASP A 749 -26.14 -18.17 -6.87
N LYS A 750 -26.41 -16.86 -6.86
CA LYS A 750 -26.88 -16.16 -5.65
C LYS A 750 -28.29 -16.56 -5.25
N VAL A 751 -29.23 -16.61 -6.19
CA VAL A 751 -30.61 -17.04 -5.95
C VAL A 751 -30.64 -18.48 -5.45
N ASN A 752 -29.91 -19.41 -6.09
CA ASN A 752 -29.83 -20.82 -5.67
C ASN A 752 -29.27 -21.01 -4.25
N ASN A 753 -28.33 -20.17 -3.81
CA ASN A 753 -27.77 -20.24 -2.47
C ASN A 753 -28.67 -19.54 -1.43
N MET A 754 -29.40 -18.48 -1.81
CA MET A 754 -30.35 -17.83 -0.92
C MET A 754 -31.66 -18.61 -0.77
N ASP A 755 -32.13 -19.36 -1.77
CA ASP A 755 -33.27 -20.29 -1.65
C ASP A 755 -33.05 -21.31 -0.53
N LYS A 756 -31.89 -21.99 -0.56
CA LYS A 756 -31.46 -22.94 0.46
C LYS A 756 -31.39 -22.32 1.87
N THR A 757 -31.11 -21.03 1.98
CA THR A 757 -30.91 -20.33 3.27
C THR A 757 -32.21 -19.74 3.82
N VAL A 758 -33.00 -19.10 2.96
CA VAL A 758 -34.20 -18.33 3.33
C VAL A 758 -35.44 -19.23 3.33
N VAL A 759 -35.66 -19.98 2.26
CA VAL A 759 -36.85 -20.85 2.12
C VAL A 759 -36.66 -22.14 2.92
N ARG A 760 -35.54 -22.84 2.71
CA ARG A 760 -35.29 -24.15 3.35
C ARG A 760 -34.68 -24.02 4.75
N GLY A 761 -33.97 -22.92 5.03
CA GLY A 761 -33.38 -22.62 6.33
C GLY A 761 -34.23 -21.71 7.23
N GLY A 762 -35.32 -21.12 6.72
CA GLY A 762 -36.30 -20.37 7.50
C GLY A 762 -35.90 -18.95 7.92
N ASP A 763 -34.84 -18.35 7.36
CA ASP A 763 -34.41 -16.99 7.69
C ASP A 763 -35.34 -15.90 7.09
N LYS A 764 -36.49 -15.70 7.74
CA LYS A 764 -37.50 -14.68 7.37
C LYS A 764 -36.94 -13.25 7.33
N LYS A 765 -35.78 -12.95 7.92
CA LYS A 765 -35.20 -11.60 7.91
C LYS A 765 -34.60 -11.20 6.57
N ARG A 766 -34.30 -12.17 5.70
CA ARG A 766 -33.70 -11.94 4.37
C ARG A 766 -34.66 -12.20 3.21
N LEU A 767 -35.96 -12.33 3.50
CA LEU A 767 -36.99 -12.64 2.51
C LEU A 767 -37.11 -11.54 1.43
N GLY A 768 -37.23 -10.27 1.81
CA GLY A 768 -37.29 -9.16 0.84
C GLY A 768 -36.02 -8.97 0.00
N GLU A 769 -34.84 -9.34 0.53
CA GLU A 769 -33.58 -9.36 -0.23
C GLU A 769 -33.58 -10.50 -1.27
N PHE A 770 -34.16 -11.65 -0.93
CA PHE A 770 -34.32 -12.79 -1.81
C PHE A 770 -35.38 -12.58 -2.90
N GLU A 771 -36.50 -11.93 -2.56
CA GLU A 771 -37.56 -11.55 -3.50
C GLU A 771 -37.04 -10.52 -4.52
N SER A 772 -36.31 -9.50 -4.04
CA SER A 772 -35.61 -8.54 -4.91
C SER A 772 -34.66 -9.26 -5.87
N LEU A 773 -33.82 -10.17 -5.36
CA LEU A 773 -32.88 -10.94 -6.19
C LEU A 773 -33.56 -11.87 -7.20
N LYS A 774 -34.75 -12.42 -6.88
CA LYS A 774 -35.55 -13.20 -7.85
C LYS A 774 -36.07 -12.32 -8.98
N LYS A 775 -36.59 -11.13 -8.68
CA LYS A 775 -37.03 -10.15 -9.70
C LYS A 775 -35.86 -9.72 -10.59
N ILE A 776 -34.70 -9.42 -9.99
CA ILE A 776 -33.47 -9.04 -10.71
C ILE A 776 -32.98 -10.18 -11.60
N TYR A 777 -32.96 -11.42 -11.11
CA TYR A 777 -32.57 -12.59 -11.91
C TYR A 777 -33.51 -12.80 -13.10
N HIS A 778 -34.83 -12.76 -12.88
CA HIS A 778 -35.85 -12.92 -13.92
C HIS A 778 -35.74 -11.86 -15.04
N TRP A 779 -35.44 -10.60 -14.69
CA TRP A 779 -35.17 -9.52 -15.66
C TRP A 779 -33.93 -9.79 -16.52
N VAL A 780 -32.88 -10.36 -15.92
CA VAL A 780 -31.65 -10.68 -16.65
C VAL A 780 -31.79 -11.96 -17.48
N SER A 781 -32.48 -13.00 -17.01
CA SER A 781 -32.59 -14.30 -17.69
C SER A 781 -33.72 -14.40 -18.72
N GLU A 782 -34.95 -14.04 -18.34
CA GLU A 782 -36.14 -14.27 -19.18
C GLU A 782 -36.44 -13.07 -20.08
N GLU A 783 -36.48 -11.86 -19.50
CA GLU A 783 -36.65 -10.60 -20.24
C GLU A 783 -35.40 -10.21 -21.06
N LYS A 784 -34.25 -10.85 -20.78
CA LYS A 784 -32.94 -10.67 -21.43
C LYS A 784 -32.44 -9.21 -21.50
N LYS A 785 -32.85 -8.37 -20.55
CA LYS A 785 -32.47 -6.94 -20.52
C LYS A 785 -31.33 -6.67 -19.56
N HIS A 786 -30.53 -5.64 -19.85
CA HIS A 786 -29.55 -5.14 -18.88
C HIS A 786 -30.27 -4.54 -17.67
N VAL A 787 -29.66 -4.65 -16.49
CA VAL A 787 -30.28 -4.15 -15.25
C VAL A 787 -30.47 -2.63 -15.27
N ARG A 788 -29.58 -1.87 -15.94
CA ARG A 788 -29.72 -0.41 -16.07
C ARG A 788 -31.00 0.07 -16.80
N PHE A 789 -31.68 -0.81 -17.56
CA PHE A 789 -32.94 -0.50 -18.27
C PHE A 789 -34.19 -0.76 -17.41
N GLY A 790 -34.04 -1.43 -16.27
CA GLY A 790 -35.17 -1.72 -15.38
C GLY A 790 -35.54 -0.50 -14.52
N THR A 791 -36.84 -0.32 -14.26
CA THR A 791 -37.32 0.58 -13.21
C THR A 791 -37.36 -0.18 -11.88
N TRP A 792 -36.55 0.26 -10.92
CA TRP A 792 -36.34 -0.44 -9.64
C TRP A 792 -36.75 0.43 -8.45
N ALA A 793 -37.34 -0.19 -7.43
CA ALA A 793 -37.66 0.50 -6.18
C ALA A 793 -36.39 0.75 -5.33
N THR A 794 -36.45 1.73 -4.42
CA THR A 794 -35.33 2.16 -3.56
C THR A 794 -34.63 0.97 -2.85
N ASN A 795 -35.42 0.05 -2.31
CA ASN A 795 -34.97 -1.17 -1.64
C ASN A 795 -34.37 -2.22 -2.60
N GLU A 796 -34.84 -2.30 -3.84
CA GLU A 796 -34.29 -3.18 -4.87
C GLU A 796 -32.91 -2.68 -5.33
N ILE A 797 -32.75 -1.35 -5.45
CA ILE A 797 -31.47 -0.71 -5.78
C ILE A 797 -30.45 -0.89 -4.65
N GLU A 798 -30.87 -0.81 -3.37
CA GLU A 798 -30.01 -1.20 -2.24
C GLU A 798 -29.54 -2.66 -2.29
N VAL A 799 -30.30 -3.56 -2.92
CA VAL A 799 -29.89 -4.95 -3.15
C VAL A 799 -28.93 -5.05 -4.34
N LEU A 800 -29.26 -4.43 -5.49
CA LEU A 800 -28.39 -4.37 -6.67
C LEU A 800 -26.97 -3.87 -6.35
N ASN A 801 -26.86 -2.80 -5.57
CA ASN A 801 -25.60 -2.18 -5.20
C ASN A 801 -24.72 -3.04 -4.27
N LYS A 802 -25.23 -4.16 -3.72
CA LYS A 802 -24.41 -5.17 -3.02
C LYS A 802 -23.71 -6.14 -3.99
N HIS A 803 -24.26 -6.31 -5.19
CA HIS A 803 -23.82 -7.30 -6.17
C HIS A 803 -22.94 -6.71 -7.29
N LEU A 804 -23.05 -5.40 -7.56
CA LEU A 804 -22.15 -4.65 -8.45
C LEU A 804 -22.08 -5.23 -9.88
N LEU A 805 -23.24 -5.63 -10.41
CA LEU A 805 -23.42 -6.28 -11.70
C LEU A 805 -22.73 -5.54 -12.87
N LEU A 806 -22.40 -6.26 -13.93
CA LEU A 806 -21.76 -5.69 -15.13
C LEU A 806 -22.73 -4.79 -15.90
N THR A 807 -23.96 -5.26 -16.09
CA THR A 807 -25.06 -4.58 -16.80
C THR A 807 -25.69 -3.44 -16.02
N SER A 808 -25.31 -3.23 -14.75
CA SER A 808 -25.73 -2.06 -13.94
C SER A 808 -24.76 -0.88 -14.04
N LYS A 809 -23.73 -0.94 -14.89
CA LYS A 809 -22.76 0.14 -15.11
C LYS A 809 -23.24 1.06 -16.24
N PRO A 810 -23.04 2.39 -16.14
CA PRO A 810 -23.25 3.28 -17.27
C PRO A 810 -22.22 3.02 -18.37
N VAL A 811 -22.64 3.20 -19.62
CA VAL A 811 -21.84 3.00 -20.82
C VAL A 811 -21.78 4.31 -21.60
N ILE A 812 -20.62 4.62 -22.16
CA ILE A 812 -20.44 5.64 -23.20
C ILE A 812 -19.92 4.93 -24.44
N TYR A 813 -20.60 5.12 -25.56
CA TYR A 813 -20.27 4.49 -26.84
C TYR A 813 -19.30 5.39 -27.62
N LEU A 814 -18.13 4.85 -27.93
CA LEU A 814 -17.03 5.57 -28.59
C LEU A 814 -16.85 5.00 -30.00
N VAL A 815 -17.36 5.70 -31.01
CA VAL A 815 -17.25 5.26 -32.41
C VAL A 815 -15.93 5.74 -32.99
N ASN A 816 -15.01 4.82 -33.25
CA ASN A 816 -13.65 5.13 -33.68
C ASN A 816 -13.54 5.13 -35.21
N LEU A 817 -13.73 6.31 -35.80
CA LEU A 817 -13.72 6.59 -37.23
C LEU A 817 -12.32 6.75 -37.82
N SER A 818 -12.24 6.63 -39.15
CA SER A 818 -11.09 7.08 -39.93
C SER A 818 -10.84 8.59 -39.77
N GLU A 819 -9.58 9.03 -39.94
CA GLU A 819 -9.26 10.47 -39.92
C GLU A 819 -10.06 11.22 -41.00
N LYS A 820 -10.22 10.62 -42.19
CA LYS A 820 -10.95 11.22 -43.32
C LYS A 820 -12.43 11.40 -43.00
N ASP A 821 -13.08 10.40 -42.40
CA ASP A 821 -14.53 10.38 -42.22
C ASP A 821 -14.99 11.16 -40.97
N TYR A 822 -14.10 11.24 -39.96
CA TYR A 822 -14.23 12.21 -38.85
C TYR A 822 -14.12 13.66 -39.34
N ILE A 823 -13.15 13.99 -40.22
CA ILE A 823 -13.01 15.33 -40.82
C ILE A 823 -14.20 15.66 -41.73
N ARG A 824 -14.60 14.72 -42.62
CA ARG A 824 -15.70 14.90 -43.58
C ARG A 824 -17.09 14.94 -42.94
N LYS A 825 -17.22 14.69 -41.63
CA LYS A 825 -18.48 14.64 -40.89
C LYS A 825 -19.56 13.73 -41.55
N LYS A 826 -19.19 12.56 -42.10
CA LYS A 826 -20.16 11.58 -42.67
C LYS A 826 -19.72 10.15 -42.43
N ASN A 827 -20.66 9.23 -42.17
CA ASN A 827 -20.35 7.79 -42.15
C ASN A 827 -21.57 6.86 -42.33
N LYS A 828 -21.40 5.81 -43.14
CA LYS A 828 -22.45 4.81 -43.43
C LYS A 828 -22.93 3.97 -42.23
N TRP A 829 -22.14 3.87 -41.15
CA TRP A 829 -22.52 3.09 -39.97
C TRP A 829 -23.10 3.93 -38.84
N LEU A 830 -22.90 5.24 -38.80
CA LEU A 830 -23.32 6.07 -37.65
C LEU A 830 -24.83 6.11 -37.46
N ALA A 831 -25.60 6.19 -38.54
CA ALA A 831 -27.07 6.09 -38.46
C ALA A 831 -27.52 4.74 -37.89
N LYS A 832 -26.95 3.63 -38.38
CA LYS A 832 -27.26 2.26 -37.96
C LYS A 832 -26.79 1.96 -36.51
N ILE A 833 -25.72 2.61 -36.05
CA ILE A 833 -25.28 2.62 -34.65
C ILE A 833 -26.22 3.46 -33.78
N LYS A 834 -26.69 4.63 -34.25
CA LYS A 834 -27.66 5.48 -33.55
C LYS A 834 -28.94 4.71 -33.27
N GLU A 835 -29.54 4.18 -34.32
CA GLU A 835 -30.80 3.42 -34.29
C GLU A 835 -30.72 2.25 -33.30
N TRP A 836 -29.60 1.52 -33.28
CA TRP A 836 -29.39 0.45 -32.32
C TRP A 836 -29.27 0.97 -30.88
N VAL A 837 -28.50 2.02 -30.63
CA VAL A 837 -28.31 2.58 -29.27
C VAL A 837 -29.61 3.23 -28.75
N ASP A 838 -30.30 4.02 -29.56
CA ASP A 838 -31.58 4.63 -29.18
C ASP A 838 -32.65 3.57 -28.86
N SER A 839 -32.61 2.43 -29.56
CA SER A 839 -33.53 1.30 -29.33
C SER A 839 -33.15 0.40 -28.14
N ASN A 840 -31.86 0.27 -27.81
CA ASN A 840 -31.37 -0.72 -26.83
C ASN A 840 -30.80 -0.12 -25.53
N ASP A 841 -30.31 1.12 -25.55
CA ASP A 841 -29.73 1.85 -24.41
C ASP A 841 -30.10 3.34 -24.49
N SER A 842 -31.42 3.59 -24.57
CA SER A 842 -32.01 4.92 -24.78
C SER A 842 -31.49 5.95 -23.77
N GLY A 843 -30.74 6.94 -24.25
CA GLY A 843 -30.09 7.97 -23.42
C GLY A 843 -28.62 7.72 -23.06
N ALA A 844 -27.99 6.65 -23.56
CA ALA A 844 -26.54 6.50 -23.51
C ALA A 844 -25.84 7.47 -24.48
N VAL A 845 -24.70 8.03 -24.06
CA VAL A 845 -23.98 9.00 -24.89
C VAL A 845 -23.13 8.28 -25.95
N ILE A 846 -23.36 8.64 -27.22
CA ILE A 846 -22.50 8.30 -28.35
C ILE A 846 -21.53 9.45 -28.61
N ILE A 847 -20.24 9.15 -28.76
CA ILE A 847 -19.21 10.12 -29.13
C ILE A 847 -18.41 9.57 -30.32
N PRO A 848 -18.54 10.15 -31.52
CA PRO A 848 -17.59 9.94 -32.61
C PRO A 848 -16.20 10.48 -32.22
N LEU A 849 -15.16 9.71 -32.52
CA LEU A 849 -13.75 10.14 -32.44
C LEU A 849 -12.97 9.59 -33.64
N SER A 850 -11.75 10.06 -33.84
CA SER A 850 -10.74 9.30 -34.59
C SER A 850 -9.49 9.11 -33.73
N GLY A 851 -9.22 7.87 -33.32
CA GLY A 851 -8.02 7.53 -32.56
C GLY A 851 -6.73 7.77 -33.33
N ALA A 852 -6.78 7.80 -34.67
CA ALA A 852 -5.65 8.16 -35.52
C ALA A 852 -5.35 9.67 -35.46
N LEU A 853 -6.37 10.51 -35.59
CA LEU A 853 -6.24 11.97 -35.47
C LEU A 853 -5.73 12.37 -34.08
N GLU A 854 -6.34 11.86 -33.01
CA GLU A 854 -5.94 12.20 -31.64
C GLU A 854 -4.52 11.72 -31.30
N TYR A 855 -4.06 10.60 -31.89
CA TYR A 855 -2.69 10.13 -31.75
C TYR A 855 -1.69 11.05 -32.47
N LYS A 856 -2.01 11.48 -33.69
CA LYS A 856 -1.24 12.47 -34.48
C LYS A 856 -1.12 13.82 -33.77
N LEU A 857 -2.19 14.28 -33.10
CA LEU A 857 -2.16 15.50 -32.27
C LEU A 857 -1.26 15.36 -31.02
N VAL A 858 -1.11 14.16 -30.47
CA VAL A 858 -0.16 13.89 -29.38
C VAL A 858 1.29 13.90 -29.87
N GLU A 859 1.56 13.45 -31.10
CA GLU A 859 2.91 13.50 -31.70
C GLU A 859 3.32 14.90 -32.15
N LEU A 860 2.40 15.71 -32.70
CA LEU A 860 2.63 17.12 -33.05
C LEU A 860 2.77 18.03 -31.81
N GLY A 861 2.18 17.65 -30.68
CA GLY A 861 2.13 18.50 -29.49
C GLY A 861 1.18 19.69 -29.62
N PRO A 862 1.09 20.55 -28.59
CA PRO A 862 -0.01 21.51 -28.45
C PRO A 862 -0.01 22.62 -29.51
N GLU A 863 1.13 23.28 -29.75
CA GLU A 863 1.19 24.46 -30.63
C GLU A 863 1.08 24.12 -32.13
N GLU A 864 1.55 22.93 -32.54
CA GLU A 864 1.45 22.47 -33.93
C GLU A 864 0.13 21.72 -34.16
N GLY A 865 -0.35 20.94 -33.18
CA GLY A 865 -1.68 20.35 -33.19
C GLY A 865 -2.80 21.39 -33.30
N GLU A 866 -2.69 22.53 -32.61
CA GLU A 866 -3.65 23.63 -32.76
C GLU A 866 -3.65 24.26 -34.16
N LYS A 867 -2.51 24.32 -34.85
CA LYS A 867 -2.43 24.80 -36.24
C LYS A 867 -3.07 23.78 -37.17
N TYR A 868 -2.71 22.50 -37.03
CA TYR A 868 -3.26 21.41 -37.82
C TYR A 868 -4.80 21.32 -37.71
N LEU A 869 -5.36 21.45 -36.50
CA LEU A 869 -6.81 21.49 -36.30
C LEU A 869 -7.49 22.67 -37.02
N LYS A 870 -6.86 23.85 -37.04
CA LYS A 870 -7.37 25.06 -37.72
C LYS A 870 -7.25 24.95 -39.25
N GLU A 871 -6.17 24.36 -39.76
CA GLU A 871 -5.96 24.10 -41.20
C GLU A 871 -6.94 23.06 -41.76
N VAL A 872 -7.25 22.02 -40.96
CA VAL A 872 -8.13 20.91 -41.34
C VAL A 872 -9.61 21.19 -41.02
N GLY A 873 -9.91 22.24 -40.24
CA GLY A 873 -11.29 22.63 -39.91
C GLY A 873 -11.99 21.67 -38.94
N THR A 874 -11.25 21.06 -38.01
CA THR A 874 -11.78 20.06 -37.06
C THR A 874 -11.33 20.32 -35.62
N GLN A 875 -11.79 19.51 -34.66
CA GLN A 875 -11.51 19.66 -33.23
C GLN A 875 -11.14 18.32 -32.57
N SER A 876 -10.28 18.37 -31.55
CA SER A 876 -10.04 17.25 -30.63
C SER A 876 -11.27 17.02 -29.74
N VAL A 877 -11.73 15.78 -29.67
CA VAL A 877 -12.88 15.35 -28.86
C VAL A 877 -12.42 14.72 -27.53
N LEU A 878 -11.12 14.47 -27.35
CA LEU A 878 -10.55 13.83 -26.15
C LEU A 878 -10.99 14.51 -24.84
N ALA A 879 -11.01 15.85 -24.80
CA ALA A 879 -11.49 16.61 -23.64
C ALA A 879 -13.01 16.44 -23.40
N LYS A 880 -13.81 16.36 -24.47
CA LYS A 880 -15.25 16.07 -24.41
C LYS A 880 -15.50 14.63 -23.92
N ILE A 881 -14.68 13.65 -24.31
CA ILE A 881 -14.79 12.27 -23.79
C ILE A 881 -14.48 12.20 -22.28
N ILE A 882 -13.41 12.87 -21.82
CA ILE A 882 -13.03 12.86 -20.39
C ILE A 882 -14.11 13.55 -19.54
N THR A 883 -14.58 14.73 -19.95
CA THR A 883 -15.59 15.49 -19.20
C THR A 883 -16.97 14.84 -19.24
N THR A 884 -17.40 14.28 -20.38
CA THR A 884 -18.63 13.49 -20.46
C THR A 884 -18.54 12.18 -19.67
N GLY A 885 -17.39 11.50 -19.68
CA GLY A 885 -17.12 10.35 -18.80
C GLY A 885 -17.29 10.69 -17.32
N PHE A 886 -16.88 11.89 -16.91
CA PHE A 886 -17.05 12.38 -15.55
C PHE A 886 -18.53 12.71 -15.23
N LYS A 887 -19.24 13.39 -16.15
CA LYS A 887 -20.67 13.74 -16.02
C LYS A 887 -21.59 12.51 -15.99
N ALA A 888 -21.36 11.51 -16.86
CA ALA A 888 -22.20 10.31 -16.96
C ALA A 888 -22.18 9.44 -15.68
N LEU A 889 -21.11 9.53 -14.90
CA LEU A 889 -20.96 8.91 -13.58
C LEU A 889 -21.50 9.77 -12.43
N GLN A 890 -22.19 10.87 -12.75
CA GLN A 890 -22.74 11.86 -11.83
C GLN A 890 -21.71 12.38 -10.82
N LEU A 891 -20.45 12.50 -11.25
CA LEU A 891 -19.40 13.12 -10.45
C LEU A 891 -19.32 14.61 -10.73
N GLN A 892 -18.94 15.33 -9.67
CA GLN A 892 -18.65 16.75 -9.63
C GLN A 892 -17.44 16.95 -8.70
N TYR A 893 -16.89 18.17 -8.63
CA TYR A 893 -15.82 18.47 -7.68
C TYR A 893 -16.01 19.82 -6.99
N PHE A 894 -15.48 19.90 -5.78
CA PHE A 894 -15.30 21.16 -5.06
C PHE A 894 -13.80 21.44 -4.94
N PHE A 895 -13.43 22.71 -4.79
CA PHE A 895 -12.05 23.15 -4.64
C PHE A 895 -11.70 23.47 -3.18
N THR A 896 -10.50 23.08 -2.75
CA THR A 896 -9.81 23.76 -1.65
C THR A 896 -8.68 24.57 -2.26
N ALA A 897 -8.72 25.89 -2.13
CA ALA A 897 -7.79 26.80 -2.78
C ALA A 897 -7.09 27.72 -1.77
N GLY A 898 -5.79 27.95 -1.95
CA GLY A 898 -4.97 28.78 -1.09
C GLY A 898 -3.50 28.80 -1.54
N LYS A 899 -2.65 29.54 -0.81
CA LYS A 899 -1.22 29.72 -1.17
C LYS A 899 -0.35 28.46 -0.99
N ASP A 900 -0.79 27.51 -0.17
CA ASP A 900 -0.08 26.24 0.04
C ASP A 900 -0.50 25.17 -0.99
N GLU A 901 -1.80 25.01 -1.23
CA GLU A 901 -2.36 24.02 -2.15
C GLU A 901 -3.63 24.55 -2.86
N VAL A 902 -3.75 24.30 -4.17
CA VAL A 902 -5.03 24.34 -4.91
C VAL A 902 -5.35 22.93 -5.37
N LYS A 903 -6.53 22.45 -4.97
CA LYS A 903 -6.92 21.06 -5.17
C LYS A 903 -8.40 20.86 -5.47
N ALA A 904 -8.68 20.07 -6.50
CA ALA A 904 -10.01 19.55 -6.79
C ALA A 904 -10.30 18.26 -6.00
N TRP A 905 -11.51 18.14 -5.46
CA TRP A 905 -11.96 16.98 -4.67
C TRP A 905 -13.22 16.36 -5.28
N THR A 906 -13.04 15.21 -5.94
CA THR A 906 -14.11 14.43 -6.58
C THR A 906 -15.15 13.93 -5.57
N ILE A 907 -16.42 14.23 -5.83
CA ILE A 907 -17.61 13.81 -5.07
C ILE A 907 -18.76 13.47 -6.03
N LEU A 908 -19.80 12.82 -5.53
CA LEU A 908 -21.03 12.57 -6.30
C LEU A 908 -21.96 13.78 -6.23
N LYS A 909 -22.76 14.00 -7.28
CA LYS A 909 -23.90 14.91 -7.26
C LYS A 909 -24.82 14.54 -6.09
N GLY A 910 -25.29 15.53 -5.33
CA GLY A 910 -26.07 15.29 -4.10
C GLY A 910 -25.25 15.03 -2.83
N THR A 911 -23.91 14.95 -2.89
CA THR A 911 -23.06 14.78 -1.69
C THR A 911 -23.22 15.97 -0.73
N LYS A 912 -23.58 15.70 0.54
CA LYS A 912 -23.72 16.76 1.55
C LYS A 912 -22.37 17.22 2.10
N ALA A 913 -22.30 18.46 2.57
CA ALA A 913 -21.07 19.09 3.06
C ALA A 913 -20.26 18.26 4.08
N PRO A 914 -20.86 17.53 5.06
CA PRO A 914 -20.09 16.66 5.96
C PRO A 914 -19.42 15.47 5.25
N GLN A 915 -20.09 14.90 4.24
CA GLN A 915 -19.59 13.77 3.46
C GLN A 915 -18.48 14.20 2.49
N ALA A 916 -18.58 15.42 1.94
CA ALA A 916 -17.53 16.07 1.16
C ALA A 916 -16.29 16.35 2.03
N ALA A 917 -16.47 16.91 3.23
CA ALA A 917 -15.40 17.10 4.21
C ALA A 917 -14.73 15.76 4.60
N GLY A 918 -15.52 14.68 4.68
CA GLY A 918 -15.04 13.31 4.91
C GLY A 918 -14.06 12.78 3.86
N LYS A 919 -14.07 13.32 2.62
CA LYS A 919 -13.12 12.97 1.56
C LYS A 919 -11.73 13.56 1.82
N ILE A 920 -11.65 14.71 2.49
CA ILE A 920 -10.39 15.28 2.98
C ILE A 920 -9.85 14.42 4.13
N HIS A 921 -10.67 14.20 5.17
CA HIS A 921 -10.33 13.26 6.25
C HIS A 921 -11.56 12.79 7.03
N THR A 922 -11.60 11.51 7.43
CA THR A 922 -12.77 10.93 8.16
C THR A 922 -13.02 11.51 9.57
N ASP A 923 -12.17 12.40 10.07
CA ASP A 923 -12.43 13.16 11.30
C ASP A 923 -13.09 14.52 11.03
N PHE A 924 -13.00 15.06 9.80
CA PHE A 924 -13.73 16.27 9.41
C PHE A 924 -15.23 15.99 9.33
N GLU A 925 -15.65 14.87 8.73
CA GLU A 925 -17.05 14.43 8.69
C GLU A 925 -17.66 14.27 10.09
N LYS A 926 -16.96 13.57 10.99
CA LYS A 926 -17.39 13.34 12.38
C LYS A 926 -17.34 14.62 13.23
N GLY A 927 -16.43 15.53 12.90
CA GLY A 927 -16.24 16.81 13.58
C GLY A 927 -16.96 17.99 12.95
N PHE A 928 -17.73 17.78 11.87
CA PHE A 928 -18.25 18.87 11.04
C PHE A 928 -19.07 19.88 11.85
N ILE A 929 -18.65 21.14 11.76
CA ILE A 929 -19.36 22.30 12.31
C ILE A 929 -20.13 22.98 11.17
N MET A 930 -19.40 23.48 10.18
CA MET A 930 -19.91 24.20 9.01
C MET A 930 -18.94 24.10 7.83
N ALA A 931 -19.43 24.35 6.63
CA ALA A 931 -18.62 24.63 5.44
C ALA A 931 -18.69 26.13 5.14
N GLU A 932 -17.56 26.77 4.87
CA GLU A 932 -17.53 28.14 4.35
C GLU A 932 -17.36 28.04 2.83
N VAL A 933 -18.33 28.55 2.08
CA VAL A 933 -18.50 28.26 0.65
C VAL A 933 -18.54 29.56 -0.16
N MET A 934 -17.79 29.58 -1.24
CA MET A 934 -17.88 30.57 -2.33
C MET A 934 -18.22 29.84 -3.63
N LYS A 935 -18.98 30.45 -4.54
CA LYS A 935 -19.02 29.96 -5.93
C LYS A 935 -17.73 30.34 -6.65
N PHE A 936 -17.35 29.54 -7.64
CA PHE A 936 -16.20 29.86 -8.48
C PHE A 936 -16.42 31.18 -9.24
N ASP A 937 -17.60 31.36 -9.81
CA ASP A 937 -17.92 32.52 -10.66
C ASP A 937 -17.93 33.81 -9.85
N ASP A 938 -18.58 33.79 -8.67
CA ASP A 938 -18.51 34.88 -7.67
C ASP A 938 -17.06 35.28 -7.32
N PHE A 939 -16.16 34.30 -7.20
CA PHE A 939 -14.75 34.53 -6.89
C PHE A 939 -13.95 35.04 -8.11
N LYS A 940 -14.30 34.59 -9.31
CA LYS A 940 -13.72 35.05 -10.58
C LYS A 940 -14.13 36.49 -10.91
N GLU A 941 -15.40 36.85 -10.70
CA GLU A 941 -15.93 38.21 -10.83
C GLU A 941 -15.27 39.19 -9.85
N LEU A 942 -15.30 38.86 -8.55
CA LEU A 942 -14.92 39.77 -7.47
C LEU A 942 -13.41 39.75 -7.16
N GLY A 943 -12.66 38.84 -7.78
CA GLY A 943 -11.19 38.80 -7.81
C GLY A 943 -10.48 38.59 -6.46
N SER A 944 -11.19 38.45 -5.35
CA SER A 944 -10.61 38.15 -4.03
C SER A 944 -11.62 37.66 -3.01
N GLU A 945 -11.19 36.79 -2.08
CA GLU A 945 -12.01 36.31 -0.96
C GLU A 945 -12.57 37.47 -0.10
N SER A 946 -11.82 38.57 0.05
CA SER A 946 -12.27 39.77 0.78
C SER A 946 -13.43 40.47 0.08
N ALA A 947 -13.42 40.56 -1.26
CA ALA A 947 -14.51 41.13 -2.03
C ALA A 947 -15.74 40.22 -2.04
N VAL A 948 -15.57 38.89 -2.17
CA VAL A 948 -16.65 37.90 -2.04
C VAL A 948 -17.32 37.97 -0.65
N LYS A 949 -16.56 38.25 0.41
CA LYS A 949 -17.09 38.52 1.76
C LYS A 949 -17.83 39.86 1.84
N ALA A 950 -17.26 40.93 1.29
CA ALA A 950 -17.90 42.25 1.28
C ALA A 950 -19.22 42.27 0.50
N ALA A 951 -19.32 41.51 -0.59
CA ALA A 951 -20.53 41.33 -1.39
C ALA A 951 -21.54 40.34 -0.78
N GLY A 952 -21.30 39.80 0.42
CA GLY A 952 -22.18 38.83 1.09
C GLY A 952 -22.27 37.46 0.42
N LYS A 953 -21.52 37.21 -0.67
CA LYS A 953 -21.52 35.95 -1.43
C LYS A 953 -20.75 34.81 -0.72
N TYR A 954 -19.98 35.10 0.33
CA TYR A 954 -19.28 34.12 1.18
C TYR A 954 -20.23 33.48 2.22
N LYS A 955 -20.74 32.28 1.94
CA LYS A 955 -21.81 31.64 2.73
C LYS A 955 -21.27 30.69 3.80
N GLN A 956 -21.94 30.61 4.94
CA GLN A 956 -21.67 29.62 6.00
C GLN A 956 -22.76 28.55 6.00
N GLU A 957 -22.39 27.36 5.56
CA GLU A 957 -23.31 26.29 5.18
C GLU A 957 -23.34 25.12 6.16
N GLY A 958 -24.57 24.62 6.37
CA GLY A 958 -24.89 23.63 7.39
C GLY A 958 -24.70 22.17 6.95
N LYS A 959 -24.99 21.24 7.86
CA LYS A 959 -24.89 19.78 7.62
C LYS A 959 -25.80 19.25 6.48
N ASN A 960 -26.83 20.02 6.11
CA ASN A 960 -27.76 19.67 5.05
C ASN A 960 -27.38 20.24 3.68
N TYR A 961 -26.43 21.18 3.59
CA TYR A 961 -26.00 21.76 2.32
C TYR A 961 -25.51 20.65 1.38
N VAL A 962 -26.09 20.62 0.18
CA VAL A 962 -25.60 19.81 -0.94
C VAL A 962 -24.52 20.61 -1.62
N VAL A 963 -23.32 20.03 -1.70
CA VAL A 963 -22.20 20.65 -2.42
C VAL A 963 -22.53 20.68 -3.91
N ASN A 964 -22.18 21.77 -4.57
CA ASN A 964 -22.36 21.96 -6.01
C ASN A 964 -21.01 21.85 -6.72
N ASP A 965 -21.04 21.61 -8.03
CA ASP A 965 -19.83 21.60 -8.84
C ASP A 965 -19.15 22.98 -8.85
N GLY A 966 -17.83 23.00 -8.73
CA GLY A 966 -17.02 24.22 -8.68
C GLY A 966 -17.05 24.99 -7.35
N ASP A 967 -17.81 24.56 -6.33
CA ASP A 967 -17.81 25.22 -5.01
C ASP A 967 -16.38 25.31 -4.43
N ILE A 968 -15.94 26.50 -4.02
CA ILE A 968 -14.67 26.70 -3.29
C ILE A 968 -14.99 26.63 -1.79
N ILE A 969 -14.44 25.65 -1.07
CA ILE A 969 -14.88 25.30 0.29
C ILE A 969 -13.75 25.27 1.30
N PHE A 970 -13.96 25.92 2.45
CA PHE A 970 -13.16 25.76 3.66
C PHE A 970 -14.00 25.12 4.78
N PHE A 971 -13.60 23.95 5.28
CA PHE A 971 -14.37 23.20 6.29
C PHE A 971 -13.92 23.49 7.73
N LYS A 972 -14.85 23.99 8.55
CA LYS A 972 -14.66 24.13 10.00
C LYS A 972 -15.11 22.85 10.72
N PHE A 973 -14.22 22.25 11.50
CA PHE A 973 -14.46 20.99 12.21
C PHE A 973 -13.85 20.99 13.63
N ASN A 974 -14.47 20.23 14.54
CA ASN A 974 -13.95 20.01 15.88
C ASN A 974 -13.03 18.77 15.91
N ALA A 975 -11.72 18.99 15.98
CA ALA A 975 -10.70 17.94 16.03
C ALA A 975 -10.84 16.96 17.22
N GLY A 976 -11.60 17.32 18.26
CA GLY A 976 -11.91 16.44 19.39
C GLY A 976 -13.06 15.44 19.16
N ALA A 977 -13.87 15.62 18.11
CA ALA A 977 -15.13 14.89 17.95
C ALA A 977 -14.96 13.39 17.69
N GLY A 978 -14.06 13.01 16.76
CA GLY A 978 -13.76 11.61 16.39
C GLY A 978 -12.99 10.81 17.46
N LEU A 979 -12.70 11.40 18.61
CA LEU A 979 -11.95 10.78 19.69
C LEU A 979 -12.88 9.95 20.60
N THR A 980 -12.61 8.65 20.72
CA THR A 980 -13.22 7.81 21.78
C THR A 980 -12.85 8.36 23.16
N GLU A 981 -13.68 8.14 24.18
CA GLU A 981 -13.59 8.84 25.49
C GLU A 981 -12.19 8.79 26.13
N LYS A 982 -11.49 7.65 26.03
CA LYS A 982 -10.11 7.46 26.51
C LYS A 982 -9.04 8.33 25.80
N LYS A 983 -9.42 9.06 24.75
CA LYS A 983 -8.64 10.12 24.09
C LYS A 983 -9.16 11.54 24.36
N LYS A 984 -10.42 11.74 24.77
CA LYS A 984 -10.94 13.07 25.16
C LYS A 984 -10.47 13.50 26.55
N ALA A 985 -10.16 12.54 27.43
CA ALA A 985 -9.61 12.78 28.76
C ALA A 985 -8.06 12.83 28.80
N LYS A 986 -7.41 13.40 27.77
CA LYS A 986 -5.95 13.51 27.63
C LYS A 986 -5.51 14.68 26.75
#